data_AF-A0A223MAS5-F1
#
_entry.id   AF-A0A223MAS5-F1
#
_cell.length_a   1.000
_cell.length_b   1.000
_cell.length_c   1.000
_cell.angle_alpha   90.00
_cell.angle_beta   90.00
_cell.angle_gamma   90.00
#
_symmetry.space_group_name_H-M   'P 1'
#
loop_
_entity.id
_entity.type
_entity.pdbx_description
1 polymer ?
#
loop_
_entity_poly.entity_id
_entity_poly.type
_entity_poly.pdbx_seq_one_letter_code
_entity_poly.pdbx_strand_id
1 'polypeptide(L)'
;MDDINDKKSKKTMKKSKRRAIILSLLAFGGLSVGSFGFLPFLLKSWNTLQYNIVDFRHINQDNINYEIEFALSDLDSFKLNYQDLNVDLTKDKEGKEVVATYTAIYDEFSRYWRINSKYSNLSFGRRYYLKVYLDDKKQKRFSAKKVIGFGQNVTNFVDTPPAVSTINFEARTPSTASVSVKFADEAANLEGKKVALEYYYVLKNQADDLESQLENTKTAQEIHTSYVDAGIVKDGKVEFALNNLHPGLDYKISAIRYVDTNNRQEIPLSPMQKIALDPKIDFEKDSTKKRLFETKTAKFKLVTKSLIDQNLSFSQKRLNINFDSFESTQELQNKIIKMHYKDLKTSQTYVVSAIYSADLASFDLNNLDPGRTYQIESFELEGAQIEFGNTFIKNFYTPAAVIDSKIAIGATFANVDLTIASADNLEGAQALLYLDDSSIIPTSATFFQGQENGIYKISFKAKGLVNDTKYALDKLLLISKVPNSVFSLQKDGYDYKNILFLWNKNLEISSPKRNFITTISDLKTFIKLEPKILASKVEYTFGFLPESAYLNDKNLYLYYYKKDNPAKLYKSKVAKAEGSEIKFDLEDFEVSSVYKLAKIEIAEKPNLAVGIQFDLGKSSAQKLPYDEFFIKYRVSEIKFDQITETSAKVAVSLEGDFKNSVGKTGAKNEFSAKLVFGQPGFGNLSSTIKVDLAPTNQASGTPGPEKKEYILSDNKLILHFNLENLDPKTEYQVVDLEIPELAEFFSSSGILEQNAKFSTSYKKIKIFGSNFDNISETSAIATIYFDPTFNSYLNNYKFKVKFKDENNQIVSYPNQVGPNNTKAVTDKREKEEEKEDKKEKDSKTVQTQEKENKNPEYIQVVNNAIKVSLSNLNPGKKYEFAGLESAPGQDSGLTELNYEYLNNKLEEDSNKTQGEPLIFIQSHRFNQLKVNPNKIVQKL
;
A
#
# COMPACT_ATOMS: atom_id res chain seq x y z
N MET A 1 40.40 71.95 53.40
CA MET A 1 41.22 71.54 52.24
C MET A 1 40.83 72.44 51.07
N ASP A 2 40.86 73.75 51.28
CA ASP A 2 42.03 74.63 51.45
C ASP A 2 42.56 75.00 50.07
N ASP A 3 42.14 76.16 49.56
CA ASP A 3 43.05 77.31 49.69
C ASP A 3 42.28 78.64 49.59
N ILE A 4 42.52 79.46 50.60
CA ILE A 4 42.11 80.86 50.72
C ILE A 4 43.30 81.68 50.21
N ASN A 5 43.08 82.63 49.30
CA ASN A 5 43.84 83.87 49.44
C ASN A 5 43.13 85.12 48.90
N ASP A 6 43.12 86.08 49.80
CA ASP A 6 42.52 87.39 49.84
C ASP A 6 43.50 88.42 49.26
N LYS A 7 43.03 89.50 48.60
CA LYS A 7 43.52 90.89 48.77
C LYS A 7 42.95 91.90 47.77
N LYS A 8 41.96 92.63 48.30
CA LYS A 8 41.81 94.09 48.31
C LYS A 8 42.77 94.95 47.45
N SER A 9 42.13 95.71 46.55
CA SER A 9 42.18 97.18 46.44
C SER A 9 43.55 97.87 46.42
N LYS A 10 44.00 98.27 45.22
CA LYS A 10 44.77 99.51 45.00
C LYS A 10 44.07 100.37 43.94
N LYS A 11 43.45 101.46 44.40
CA LYS A 11 43.02 102.61 43.60
C LYS A 11 44.22 103.22 42.90
N THR A 12 44.43 102.89 41.63
CA THR A 12 45.29 103.67 40.74
C THR A 12 44.45 104.76 40.07
N MET A 13 44.75 105.99 40.44
CA MET A 13 44.12 107.23 39.98
C MET A 13 43.96 107.29 38.46
N LYS A 14 42.73 107.59 38.01
CA LYS A 14 42.42 107.98 36.64
C LYS A 14 43.32 109.14 36.19
N LYS A 15 43.84 109.03 34.96
CA LYS A 15 44.61 110.07 34.22
C LYS A 15 43.93 111.46 34.19
N SER A 16 42.65 111.57 34.54
CA SER A 16 41.92 112.84 34.62
C SER A 16 42.36 113.77 35.76
N LYS A 17 42.93 113.25 36.87
CA LYS A 17 43.40 114.10 37.99
C LYS A 17 44.76 114.77 37.72
N ARG A 18 45.56 114.28 36.76
CA ARG A 18 46.75 114.99 36.25
C ARG A 18 46.38 116.20 35.37
N ARG A 19 45.22 116.17 34.70
CA ARG A 19 44.71 117.30 33.90
C ARG A 19 44.25 118.46 34.78
N ALA A 20 43.64 118.18 35.94
CA ALA A 20 43.20 119.21 36.88
C ALA A 20 44.37 119.97 37.54
N ILE A 21 45.48 119.27 37.85
CA ILE A 21 46.66 119.88 38.48
C ILE A 21 47.45 120.76 37.48
N ILE A 22 47.43 120.41 36.19
CA ILE A 22 48.06 121.20 35.11
C ILE A 22 47.21 122.42 34.74
N LEU A 23 45.87 122.32 34.81
CA LEU A 23 44.97 123.47 34.64
C LEU A 23 45.01 124.43 35.84
N SER A 24 45.22 123.95 37.07
CA SER A 24 45.37 124.81 38.25
C SER A 24 46.70 125.57 38.30
N LEU A 25 47.77 125.02 37.70
CA LEU A 25 49.08 125.70 37.56
C LEU A 25 49.08 126.79 36.47
N LEU A 26 48.10 126.77 35.56
CA LEU A 26 47.91 127.79 34.51
C LEU A 26 47.05 128.98 34.95
N ALA A 27 46.40 128.91 36.12
CA ALA A 27 45.48 129.94 36.62
C ALA A 27 46.08 130.95 37.60
N PHE A 28 47.35 130.79 38.04
CA PHE A 28 47.95 131.63 39.10
C PHE A 28 49.36 132.19 38.83
N GLY A 29 49.91 132.09 37.61
CA GLY A 29 51.25 132.62 37.32
C GLY A 29 51.37 133.15 35.90
N GLY A 30 51.57 134.45 35.77
CA GLY A 30 51.77 135.16 34.51
C GLY A 30 52.97 134.65 33.70
N LEU A 31 52.87 134.89 32.39
CA LEU A 31 53.79 134.60 31.30
C LEU A 31 55.28 134.66 31.68
N SER A 32 55.99 133.53 31.53
CA SER A 32 57.40 133.54 31.14
C SER A 32 57.77 132.32 30.28
N VAL A 33 58.67 132.58 29.34
CA VAL A 33 58.95 131.85 28.11
C VAL A 33 59.71 130.55 28.40
N GLY A 34 59.01 129.41 28.43
CA GLY A 34 59.65 128.11 28.70
C GLY A 34 58.83 126.84 28.45
N SER A 35 57.66 126.92 27.82
CA SER A 35 56.73 125.77 27.65
C SER A 35 56.31 125.46 26.20
N PHE A 36 57.03 126.02 25.21
CA PHE A 36 56.83 125.72 23.77
C PHE A 36 57.24 124.29 23.35
N GLY A 37 57.84 123.48 24.24
CA GLY A 37 58.25 122.09 23.96
C GLY A 37 57.12 121.05 24.03
N PHE A 38 55.91 121.40 24.49
CA PHE A 38 54.79 120.45 24.66
C PHE A 38 53.67 120.58 23.61
N LEU A 39 53.72 121.57 22.71
CA LEU A 39 52.76 121.71 21.61
C LEU A 39 52.75 120.51 20.63
N PRO A 40 53.89 119.90 20.24
CA PRO A 40 53.89 118.74 19.34
C PRO A 40 53.25 117.49 19.95
N PHE A 41 53.27 117.35 21.29
CA PHE A 41 52.71 116.19 22.00
C PHE A 41 51.20 116.31 22.24
N LEU A 42 50.67 117.55 22.33
CA LEU A 42 49.23 117.81 22.39
C LEU A 42 48.56 117.67 21.01
N LEU A 43 49.24 118.08 19.92
CA LEU A 43 48.72 117.98 18.55
C LEU A 43 48.74 116.55 17.97
N LYS A 44 49.58 115.64 18.49
CA LYS A 44 49.62 114.23 18.05
C LYS A 44 48.52 113.34 18.67
N SER A 45 47.71 113.89 19.59
CA SER A 45 46.68 113.15 20.35
C SER A 45 45.23 113.44 19.92
N TRP A 46 45.01 114.24 18.88
CA TRP A 46 43.71 114.49 18.26
C TRP A 46 43.49 113.58 17.04
N ASN A 47 43.47 112.27 17.28
CA ASN A 47 42.82 111.31 16.38
C ASN A 47 41.52 110.87 17.07
N THR A 48 40.48 111.70 16.98
CA THR A 48 39.14 111.36 17.48
C THR A 48 38.11 111.74 16.44
N LEU A 49 37.55 110.70 15.80
CA LEU A 49 36.26 110.57 15.09
C LEU A 49 35.52 111.89 14.79
N GLN A 50 35.34 112.19 13.50
CA GLN A 50 34.56 113.36 13.08
C GLN A 50 33.12 113.03 12.63
N TYR A 51 32.73 111.75 12.46
CA TYR A 51 31.40 111.37 11.94
C TYR A 51 30.92 110.00 12.47
N ASN A 52 29.62 109.84 12.69
CA ASN A 52 29.00 108.59 13.16
C ASN A 52 27.90 108.09 12.21
N ILE A 53 27.93 106.79 11.93
CA ILE A 53 26.84 106.06 11.28
C ILE A 53 25.70 105.88 12.29
N VAL A 54 24.50 106.27 11.88
CA VAL A 54 23.28 106.32 12.71
C VAL A 54 22.25 105.25 12.33
N ASP A 55 22.29 104.73 11.10
CA ASP A 55 21.52 103.55 10.68
C ASP A 55 22.41 102.65 9.82
N PHE A 56 22.21 101.35 9.94
CA PHE A 56 22.93 100.31 9.20
C PHE A 56 22.00 99.14 8.90
N ARG A 57 22.02 98.68 7.65
CA ARG A 57 21.26 97.53 7.18
C ARG A 57 22.15 96.62 6.38
N HIS A 58 21.99 95.34 6.63
CA HIS A 58 22.58 94.26 5.84
C HIS A 58 21.45 93.43 5.26
N ILE A 59 21.34 93.41 3.93
CA ILE A 59 20.29 92.73 3.21
C ILE A 59 20.93 91.60 2.41
N ASN A 60 20.50 90.37 2.69
CA ASN A 60 20.85 89.19 1.89
C ASN A 60 19.82 89.05 0.77
N GLN A 61 20.20 89.37 -0.47
CA GLN A 61 19.31 89.22 -1.62
C GLN A 61 19.20 87.73 -2.01
N ASP A 62 20.33 87.02 -2.04
CA ASP A 62 20.43 85.58 -2.31
C ASP A 62 21.65 84.99 -1.56
N ASN A 63 21.93 83.69 -1.73
CA ASN A 63 23.16 83.07 -1.21
C ASN A 63 24.47 83.59 -1.86
N ILE A 64 24.37 84.47 -2.87
CA ILE A 64 25.51 84.96 -3.66
C ILE A 64 25.66 86.47 -3.53
N ASN A 65 24.57 87.23 -3.44
CA ASN A 65 24.56 88.69 -3.49
C ASN A 65 24.13 89.28 -2.14
N TYR A 66 24.75 90.39 -1.75
CA TYR A 66 24.35 91.15 -0.58
C TYR A 66 24.43 92.64 -0.82
N GLU A 67 23.61 93.35 -0.05
CA GLU A 67 23.55 94.80 -0.03
C GLU A 67 23.84 95.29 1.40
N ILE A 68 24.73 96.28 1.50
CA ILE A 68 24.98 97.01 2.73
C ILE A 68 24.49 98.43 2.51
N GLU A 69 23.63 98.90 3.40
CA GLU A 69 23.18 100.29 3.45
C GLU A 69 23.59 100.90 4.79
N PHE A 70 24.14 102.10 4.80
CA PHE A 70 24.34 102.83 6.04
C PHE A 70 24.14 104.34 5.88
N ALA A 71 23.66 104.99 6.92
CA ALA A 71 23.38 106.42 6.92
C ALA A 71 24.21 107.14 7.99
N LEU A 72 24.65 108.35 7.66
CA LEU A 72 25.21 109.34 8.60
C LEU A 72 24.14 110.37 8.94
N SER A 73 24.34 111.14 10.02
CA SER A 73 23.44 112.27 10.31
C SER A 73 23.46 113.27 9.14
N ASP A 74 22.32 113.91 8.81
CA ASP A 74 22.24 114.87 7.68
C ASP A 74 23.34 115.94 7.74
N LEU A 75 23.69 116.40 8.95
CA LEU A 75 24.77 117.36 9.20
C LEU A 75 26.15 116.79 8.86
N ASP A 76 26.40 115.53 9.18
CA ASP A 76 27.68 114.87 8.92
C ASP A 76 27.82 114.46 7.46
N SER A 77 26.73 114.04 6.82
CA SER A 77 26.62 113.80 5.38
C SER A 77 26.96 115.05 4.57
N PHE A 78 26.37 116.20 4.96
CA PHE A 78 26.65 117.49 4.34
C PHE A 78 28.12 117.91 4.50
N LYS A 79 28.71 117.74 5.68
CA LYS A 79 30.14 118.04 5.92
C LYS A 79 31.09 117.16 5.11
N LEU A 80 30.65 115.97 4.73
CA LEU A 80 31.37 115.06 3.85
C LEU A 80 31.09 115.32 2.37
N ASN A 81 30.27 116.34 2.04
CA ASN A 81 29.84 116.68 0.69
C ASN A 81 29.25 115.49 -0.08
N TYR A 82 28.58 114.58 0.63
CA TYR A 82 27.93 113.39 0.05
C TYR A 82 28.83 112.52 -0.83
N GLN A 83 30.16 112.64 -0.68
CA GLN A 83 31.10 111.89 -1.51
C GLN A 83 31.14 110.41 -1.14
N ASP A 84 31.63 109.59 -2.07
CA ASP A 84 31.79 108.16 -1.87
C ASP A 84 32.74 107.85 -0.71
N LEU A 85 32.41 106.80 0.05
CA LEU A 85 33.16 106.39 1.22
C LEU A 85 33.79 105.02 0.99
N ASN A 86 35.02 104.83 1.47
CA ASN A 86 35.64 103.51 1.44
C ASN A 86 35.17 102.70 2.63
N VAL A 87 34.86 101.43 2.39
CA VAL A 87 34.39 100.48 3.39
C VAL A 87 35.25 99.23 3.32
N ASP A 88 36.06 99.02 4.35
CA ASP A 88 36.76 97.77 4.57
C ASP A 88 35.86 96.82 5.36
N LEU A 89 35.73 95.58 4.89
CA LEU A 89 35.27 94.44 5.69
C LEU A 89 36.46 93.79 6.36
N THR A 90 36.41 93.64 7.69
CA THR A 90 37.49 93.12 8.51
C THR A 90 37.07 91.89 9.30
N LYS A 91 38.01 90.96 9.57
CA LYS A 91 37.73 89.79 10.43
C LYS A 91 37.63 90.18 11.91
N ASP A 92 38.39 91.20 12.31
CA ASP A 92 38.49 91.69 13.67
C ASP A 92 37.69 92.99 13.86
N LYS A 93 37.23 93.22 15.10
CA LYS A 93 36.49 94.45 15.46
C LYS A 93 37.36 95.70 15.42
N GLU A 94 38.67 95.53 15.61
CA GLU A 94 39.65 96.61 15.66
C GLU A 94 40.03 97.14 14.26
N GLY A 95 39.56 96.47 13.20
CA GLY A 95 39.70 96.90 11.82
C GLY A 95 41.12 96.77 11.25
N LYS A 96 41.87 95.75 11.68
CA LYS A 96 43.27 95.50 11.29
C LYS A 96 43.39 94.50 10.13
N GLU A 97 42.55 93.48 10.08
CA GLU A 97 42.59 92.41 9.09
C GLU A 97 41.51 92.61 8.02
N VAL A 98 41.84 93.41 7.00
CA VAL A 98 40.95 93.68 5.87
C VAL A 98 40.86 92.46 4.96
N VAL A 99 39.63 92.04 4.65
CA VAL A 99 39.31 90.89 3.79
C VAL A 99 38.79 91.36 2.44
N ALA A 100 38.03 92.45 2.43
CA ALA A 100 37.53 93.07 1.21
C ALA A 100 37.41 94.58 1.42
N THR A 101 37.65 95.36 0.38
CA THR A 101 37.47 96.81 0.38
C THR A 101 36.48 97.17 -0.72
N TYR A 102 35.53 98.03 -0.38
CA TYR A 102 34.49 98.52 -1.27
C TYR A 102 34.44 100.04 -1.25
N THR A 103 33.81 100.58 -2.28
CA THR A 103 33.42 101.99 -2.32
C THR A 103 31.90 102.02 -2.17
N ALA A 104 31.42 102.64 -1.09
CA ALA A 104 30.02 102.88 -0.85
C ALA A 104 29.61 104.18 -1.52
N ILE A 105 28.56 104.13 -2.34
CA ILE A 105 28.08 105.24 -3.15
C ILE A 105 26.89 105.87 -2.45
N TYR A 106 26.85 107.20 -2.35
CA TYR A 106 25.72 107.90 -1.74
C TYR A 106 24.52 107.93 -2.69
N ASP A 107 23.36 107.46 -2.21
CA ASP A 107 22.08 107.56 -2.90
C ASP A 107 21.28 108.73 -2.32
N GLU A 108 21.12 109.79 -3.11
CA GLU A 108 20.39 111.00 -2.72
C GLU A 108 18.92 110.73 -2.37
N PHE A 109 18.29 109.72 -2.98
CA PHE A 109 16.86 109.43 -2.77
C PHE A 109 16.62 108.73 -1.42
N SER A 110 17.42 107.71 -1.11
CA SER A 110 17.29 106.97 0.15
C SER A 110 18.03 107.63 1.32
N ARG A 111 19.01 108.51 1.04
CA ARG A 111 19.96 109.11 1.99
C ARG A 111 20.91 108.09 2.65
N TYR A 112 21.16 106.97 2.00
CA TYR A 112 22.12 105.95 2.43
C TYR A 112 23.33 105.89 1.51
N TRP A 113 24.47 105.51 2.08
CA TRP A 113 25.57 104.93 1.32
C TRP A 113 25.31 103.45 1.09
N ARG A 114 25.40 103.02 -0.16
CA ARG A 114 25.09 101.65 -0.58
C ARG A 114 26.31 100.92 -1.13
N ILE A 115 26.39 99.63 -0.82
CA ILE A 115 27.32 98.67 -1.42
C ILE A 115 26.50 97.48 -1.90
N ASN A 116 26.57 97.20 -3.19
CA ASN A 116 26.07 95.96 -3.78
C ASN A 116 27.25 95.10 -4.18
N SER A 117 27.37 93.91 -3.60
CA SER A 117 28.52 93.03 -3.84
C SER A 117 28.14 91.55 -3.76
N LYS A 118 29.09 90.68 -4.13
CA LYS A 118 29.00 89.24 -4.06
C LYS A 118 29.77 88.68 -2.88
N TYR A 119 29.27 87.59 -2.30
CA TYR A 119 29.95 86.83 -1.25
C TYR A 119 31.21 86.08 -1.72
N SER A 120 31.56 86.13 -3.02
CA SER A 120 32.65 85.33 -3.61
C SER A 120 34.03 85.51 -2.95
N ASN A 121 34.26 86.63 -2.28
CA ASN A 121 35.53 86.94 -1.60
C ASN A 121 35.46 86.79 -0.06
N LEU A 122 34.34 86.29 0.47
CA LEU A 122 34.11 86.09 1.89
C LEU A 122 33.85 84.60 2.19
N SER A 123 34.36 84.08 3.30
CA SER A 123 33.96 82.76 3.78
C SER A 123 32.50 82.76 4.22
N PHE A 124 31.77 81.70 3.88
CA PHE A 124 30.39 81.46 4.34
C PHE A 124 30.30 81.28 5.87
N GLY A 125 29.15 81.65 6.43
CA GLY A 125 28.82 81.48 7.84
C GLY A 125 29.70 82.24 8.82
N ARG A 126 30.26 83.39 8.41
CA ARG A 126 31.18 84.20 9.22
C ARG A 126 30.67 85.62 9.39
N ARG A 127 31.07 86.23 10.51
CA ARG A 127 30.86 87.64 10.81
C ARG A 127 32.04 88.48 10.33
N TYR A 128 31.78 89.54 9.58
CA TYR A 128 32.78 90.54 9.19
C TYR A 128 32.37 91.92 9.70
N TYR A 129 33.33 92.66 10.26
CA TYR A 129 33.12 93.99 10.79
C TYR A 129 33.39 95.06 9.73
N LEU A 130 32.72 96.20 9.82
CA LEU A 130 32.87 97.29 8.89
C LEU A 130 33.78 98.37 9.43
N LYS A 131 34.66 98.87 8.58
CA LYS A 131 35.48 100.05 8.82
C LYS A 131 35.30 101.03 7.67
N VAL A 132 34.65 102.14 7.96
CA VAL A 132 34.31 103.18 6.97
C VAL A 132 35.27 104.35 7.11
N TYR A 133 35.83 104.84 6.00
CA TYR A 133 36.75 105.96 5.99
C TYR A 133 36.76 106.70 4.65
N LEU A 134 37.25 107.94 4.67
CA LEU A 134 37.48 108.74 3.47
C LEU A 134 38.98 108.80 3.15
N ASP A 135 39.37 108.58 1.89
CA ASP A 135 40.76 108.70 1.42
C ASP A 135 40.93 109.94 0.52
N ASP A 136 41.32 111.06 1.11
CA ASP A 136 41.50 112.32 0.36
C ASP A 136 42.96 112.45 -0.10
N LYS A 137 43.26 112.00 -1.33
CA LYS A 137 44.61 112.05 -1.92
C LYS A 137 45.11 113.47 -2.25
N LYS A 138 44.37 114.54 -1.93
CA LYS A 138 44.71 115.94 -2.27
C LYS A 138 45.12 116.85 -1.11
N GLN A 139 45.62 116.34 0.02
CA GLN A 139 46.09 117.20 1.13
C GLN A 139 47.59 117.08 1.49
N LYS A 140 48.26 118.24 1.56
CA LYS A 140 49.69 118.42 1.85
C LYS A 140 50.00 118.30 3.36
N ARG A 141 51.00 117.46 3.66
CA ARG A 141 51.91 117.40 4.82
C ARG A 141 51.38 117.28 6.27
N PHE A 142 50.10 117.49 6.62
CA PHE A 142 49.59 117.20 7.98
C PHE A 142 48.07 116.90 8.06
N SER A 143 47.57 115.87 7.38
CA SER A 143 46.15 115.47 7.47
C SER A 143 45.98 114.05 8.04
N ALA A 144 45.19 113.93 9.12
CA ALA A 144 44.79 112.67 9.72
C ALA A 144 43.74 111.95 8.85
N LYS A 145 43.83 110.62 8.74
CA LYS A 145 42.83 109.78 8.06
C LYS A 145 41.48 109.94 8.78
N LYS A 146 40.45 110.45 8.09
CA LYS A 146 39.10 110.63 8.66
C LYS A 146 38.41 109.26 8.74
N VAL A 147 38.36 108.70 9.95
CA VAL A 147 37.66 107.44 10.23
C VAL A 147 36.23 107.75 10.69
N ILE A 148 35.27 107.02 10.14
CA ILE A 148 33.84 107.12 10.46
C ILE A 148 33.51 105.99 11.45
N GLY A 149 32.88 106.33 12.57
CA GLY A 149 32.51 105.38 13.62
C GLY A 149 31.05 104.95 13.53
N PHE A 150 30.66 103.97 14.37
CA PHE A 150 29.28 103.51 14.51
C PHE A 150 28.67 104.04 15.81
N GLY A 151 27.39 104.46 15.76
CA GLY A 151 26.64 104.84 16.94
C GLY A 151 26.47 103.68 17.94
N GLN A 152 26.19 104.00 19.21
CA GLN A 152 26.13 103.01 20.31
C GLN A 152 25.14 101.85 20.10
N ASN A 153 24.11 102.04 19.26
CA ASN A 153 23.06 101.05 18.99
C ASN A 153 23.01 100.59 17.52
N VAL A 154 24.07 100.86 16.75
CA VAL A 154 24.14 100.51 15.33
C VAL A 154 25.08 99.32 15.19
N THR A 155 24.62 98.25 14.53
CA THR A 155 25.49 97.11 14.24
C THR A 155 26.57 97.54 13.25
N ASN A 156 27.79 97.05 13.49
CA ASN A 156 28.95 97.35 12.67
C ASN A 156 29.49 96.11 11.96
N PHE A 157 28.62 95.14 11.68
CA PHE A 157 29.00 93.85 11.10
C PHE A 157 27.97 93.33 10.12
N VAL A 158 28.43 92.45 9.23
CA VAL A 158 27.64 91.64 8.30
C VAL A 158 27.89 90.16 8.59
N ASP A 159 26.84 89.35 8.53
CA ASP A 159 26.94 87.90 8.69
C ASP A 159 26.72 87.23 7.32
N THR A 160 27.73 86.51 6.83
CA THR A 160 27.59 85.78 5.58
C THR A 160 26.66 84.58 5.76
N PRO A 161 25.87 84.22 4.74
CA PRO A 161 24.97 83.08 4.82
C PRO A 161 25.73 81.80 5.15
N PRO A 162 25.12 80.84 5.87
CA PRO A 162 25.73 79.55 6.16
C PRO A 162 25.80 78.68 4.90
N ALA A 163 26.77 77.77 4.84
CA ALA A 163 26.90 76.81 3.75
C ALA A 163 27.11 75.38 4.27
N VAL A 164 26.78 74.37 3.48
CA VAL A 164 27.09 72.97 3.80
C VAL A 164 28.61 72.74 3.69
N SER A 165 29.24 72.22 4.75
CA SER A 165 30.70 72.02 4.83
C SER A 165 31.14 70.56 4.76
N THR A 166 30.38 69.62 5.31
CA THR A 166 30.64 68.18 5.12
C THR A 166 29.34 67.41 5.22
N ILE A 167 29.24 66.31 4.49
CA ILE A 167 28.17 65.32 4.67
C ILE A 167 28.84 63.97 4.87
N ASN A 168 28.52 63.32 5.98
CA ASN A 168 28.96 61.97 6.30
C ASN A 168 27.75 61.04 6.35
N PHE A 169 27.94 59.81 5.90
CA PHE A 169 26.88 58.80 5.85
C PHE A 169 27.37 57.52 6.49
N GLU A 170 26.47 56.84 7.19
CA GLU A 170 26.70 55.52 7.77
C GLU A 170 25.46 54.64 7.56
N ALA A 171 25.63 53.52 6.86
CA ALA A 171 24.58 52.52 6.73
C ALA A 171 24.42 51.75 8.05
N ARG A 172 23.20 51.64 8.58
CA ARG A 172 22.93 50.97 9.87
C ARG A 172 22.35 49.57 9.69
N THR A 173 21.44 49.37 8.72
CA THR A 173 20.81 48.08 8.37
C THR A 173 20.47 48.04 6.87
N PRO A 174 19.94 46.94 6.30
CA PRO A 174 19.48 46.91 4.90
C PRO A 174 18.40 47.94 4.54
N SER A 175 17.71 48.51 5.53
CA SER A 175 16.60 49.46 5.33
C SER A 175 16.73 50.78 6.10
N THR A 176 17.87 51.05 6.75
CA THR A 176 18.10 52.27 7.54
C THR A 176 19.51 52.84 7.35
N ALA A 177 19.62 54.17 7.37
CA ALA A 177 20.89 54.90 7.28
C ALA A 177 20.89 56.14 8.17
N SER A 178 22.08 56.63 8.51
CA SER A 178 22.26 57.91 9.20
C SER A 178 23.07 58.87 8.35
N VAL A 179 22.61 60.12 8.24
CA VAL A 179 23.29 61.19 7.51
C VAL A 179 23.63 62.31 8.47
N SER A 180 24.90 62.62 8.62
CA SER A 180 25.39 63.75 9.42
C SER A 180 25.85 64.87 8.49
N VAL A 181 25.18 66.01 8.55
CA VAL A 181 25.51 67.21 7.77
C VAL A 181 26.13 68.24 8.73
N LYS A 182 27.31 68.73 8.39
CA LYS A 182 27.96 69.87 9.07
C LYS A 182 27.85 71.11 8.21
N PHE A 183 27.64 72.26 8.85
CA PHE A 183 27.59 73.56 8.19
C PHE A 183 28.88 74.36 8.48
N ALA A 184 29.32 75.16 7.51
CA ALA A 184 30.26 76.25 7.71
C ALA A 184 29.43 77.45 8.20
N ASP A 185 29.27 77.54 9.52
CA ASP A 185 28.42 78.51 10.21
C ASP A 185 28.98 78.90 11.58
N GLU A 186 30.16 79.50 11.59
CA GLU A 186 30.84 79.99 12.80
C GLU A 186 30.05 81.14 13.48
N ALA A 187 29.24 81.88 12.71
CA ALA A 187 28.34 82.90 13.23
C ALA A 187 27.07 82.32 13.90
N ALA A 188 26.87 80.99 13.85
CA ALA A 188 25.74 80.27 14.42
C ALA A 188 24.37 80.73 13.90
N ASN A 189 24.28 81.07 12.62
CA ASN A 189 23.05 81.51 11.96
C ASN A 189 21.97 80.42 11.85
N LEU A 190 22.37 79.15 11.84
CA LEU A 190 21.50 77.97 11.75
C LEU A 190 21.20 77.33 13.11
N GLU A 191 21.89 77.72 14.17
CA GLU A 191 21.78 77.06 15.46
C GLU A 191 20.33 77.08 15.97
N GLY A 192 19.80 75.90 16.32
CA GLY A 192 18.40 75.73 16.74
C GLY A 192 17.36 75.79 15.61
N LYS A 193 17.75 76.06 14.36
CA LYS A 193 16.82 76.06 13.21
C LYS A 193 16.62 74.66 12.64
N LYS A 194 15.45 74.45 12.02
CA LYS A 194 15.09 73.20 11.35
C LYS A 194 15.52 73.24 9.88
N VAL A 195 16.19 72.18 9.44
CA VAL A 195 16.66 71.99 8.06
C VAL A 195 16.15 70.67 7.51
N ALA A 196 15.93 70.61 6.20
CA ALA A 196 15.44 69.43 5.50
C ALA A 196 16.51 68.85 4.55
N LEU A 197 16.60 67.53 4.51
CA LEU A 197 17.42 66.74 3.60
C LEU A 197 16.55 66.14 2.51
N GLU A 198 16.84 66.46 1.25
CA GLU A 198 16.16 65.92 0.07
C GLU A 198 17.07 64.89 -0.63
N TYR A 199 16.56 63.67 -0.87
CA TYR A 199 17.31 62.58 -1.49
C TYR A 199 16.41 61.68 -2.38
N TYR A 200 17.02 60.93 -3.29
CA TYR A 200 16.33 60.01 -4.23
C TYR A 200 17.18 58.75 -4.48
N TYR A 201 16.59 57.70 -5.08
CA TYR A 201 17.34 56.50 -5.49
C TYR A 201 17.44 56.36 -7.00
N VAL A 202 18.43 55.60 -7.47
CA VAL A 202 18.65 55.26 -8.88
C VAL A 202 18.70 53.73 -9.03
N LEU A 203 18.05 53.19 -10.07
CA LEU A 203 18.07 51.74 -10.35
C LEU A 203 19.43 51.33 -10.94
N LYS A 204 20.01 50.25 -10.38
CA LYS A 204 21.42 49.85 -10.57
C LYS A 204 21.80 49.26 -11.95
N ASN A 205 21.00 49.51 -12.99
CA ASN A 205 21.21 49.01 -14.35
C ASN A 205 21.06 50.07 -15.46
N GLN A 206 21.03 51.36 -15.11
CA GLN A 206 21.21 52.44 -16.09
C GLN A 206 22.64 52.97 -15.98
N ALA A 207 23.56 52.29 -16.67
CA ALA A 207 24.96 52.67 -16.73
C ALA A 207 25.16 53.90 -17.64
N ASP A 208 25.83 54.91 -17.08
CA ASP A 208 26.87 55.76 -17.67
C ASP A 208 26.64 56.60 -18.94
N ASP A 209 25.41 56.79 -19.45
CA ASP A 209 25.21 57.70 -20.61
C ASP A 209 24.04 58.69 -20.49
N LEU A 210 23.73 59.15 -19.26
CA LEU A 210 22.68 60.15 -19.05
C LEU A 210 23.17 61.60 -19.26
N GLU A 211 24.49 61.85 -19.16
CA GLU A 211 25.05 63.21 -19.26
C GLU A 211 25.19 63.68 -20.71
N SER A 212 25.22 62.76 -21.69
CA SER A 212 25.25 63.08 -23.12
C SER A 212 23.85 63.31 -23.73
N GLN A 213 22.78 62.91 -23.04
CA GLN A 213 21.39 63.07 -23.51
C GLN A 213 20.65 64.27 -22.90
N LEU A 214 21.28 65.01 -21.98
CA LEU A 214 20.67 66.15 -21.29
C LEU A 214 20.53 67.43 -22.13
N GLU A 215 21.12 67.50 -23.32
CA GLU A 215 20.96 68.68 -24.20
C GLU A 215 19.79 68.58 -25.19
N ASN A 216 19.15 67.41 -25.36
CA ASN A 216 18.05 67.29 -26.31
C ASN A 216 16.90 66.41 -25.80
N THR A 217 15.70 66.95 -25.94
CA THR A 217 14.38 66.31 -25.88
C THR A 217 13.71 66.06 -24.52
N LYS A 218 12.59 66.78 -24.36
CA LYS A 218 11.42 66.45 -23.55
C LYS A 218 10.96 65.00 -23.83
N THR A 219 11.45 64.01 -23.07
CA THR A 219 10.77 62.75 -22.74
C THR A 219 11.74 61.80 -22.02
N ALA A 220 11.88 61.99 -20.70
CA ALA A 220 12.30 60.94 -19.79
C ALA A 220 11.59 61.23 -18.46
N GLN A 221 10.42 60.61 -18.27
CA GLN A 221 9.81 60.51 -16.95
C GLN A 221 10.60 59.43 -16.19
N GLU A 222 11.77 59.81 -15.68
CA GLU A 222 12.46 59.04 -14.65
C GLU A 222 11.74 59.25 -13.32
N ILE A 223 11.29 58.15 -12.71
CA ILE A 223 10.67 58.15 -11.39
C ILE A 223 11.76 58.48 -10.37
N HIS A 224 11.95 59.77 -10.12
CA HIS A 224 12.63 60.27 -8.94
C HIS A 224 11.57 60.42 -7.85
N THR A 225 11.39 59.42 -6.98
CA THR A 225 10.67 59.70 -5.73
C THR A 225 11.63 60.47 -4.85
N SER A 226 11.43 61.80 -4.73
CA SER A 226 12.19 62.58 -3.77
C SER A 226 11.62 62.34 -2.38
N TYR A 227 12.50 62.03 -1.44
CA TYR A 227 12.20 61.86 -0.04
C TYR A 227 12.77 63.04 0.72
N VAL A 228 12.02 63.53 1.70
CA VAL A 228 12.44 64.66 2.55
C VAL A 228 12.40 64.25 4.01
N ASP A 229 13.54 64.32 4.68
CA ASP A 229 13.67 64.18 6.13
C ASP A 229 14.07 65.53 6.74
N ALA A 230 13.80 65.77 8.03
CA ALA A 230 14.09 67.05 8.67
C ALA A 230 14.71 66.89 10.05
N GLY A 231 15.73 67.71 10.34
CA GLY A 231 16.46 67.72 11.61
C GLY A 231 16.66 69.13 12.14
N ILE A 232 17.06 69.24 13.41
CA ILE A 232 17.39 70.51 14.07
C ILE A 232 18.91 70.63 14.14
N VAL A 233 19.44 71.79 13.76
CA VAL A 233 20.88 72.06 13.83
C VAL A 233 21.29 72.28 15.29
N LYS A 234 22.29 71.51 15.74
CA LYS A 234 22.95 71.63 17.04
C LYS A 234 24.46 71.60 16.85
N ASP A 235 25.17 72.53 17.48
CA ASP A 235 26.63 72.66 17.39
C ASP A 235 27.12 72.74 15.92
N GLY A 236 26.37 73.45 15.07
CA GLY A 236 26.67 73.58 13.64
C GLY A 236 26.54 72.28 12.82
N LYS A 237 25.87 71.25 13.34
CA LYS A 237 25.61 69.96 12.69
C LYS A 237 24.13 69.56 12.78
N VAL A 238 23.68 68.70 11.88
CA VAL A 238 22.38 68.03 11.94
C VAL A 238 22.56 66.56 11.60
N GLU A 239 21.81 65.69 12.29
CA GLU A 239 21.74 64.27 12.01
C GLU A 239 20.34 63.90 11.51
N PHE A 240 20.28 63.18 10.39
CA PHE A 240 19.07 62.59 9.84
C PHE A 240 19.11 61.07 10.03
N ALA A 241 17.99 60.50 10.48
CA ALA A 241 17.83 59.06 10.67
C ALA A 241 16.85 58.53 9.61
N LEU A 242 17.40 58.08 8.49
CA LEU A 242 16.64 57.61 7.35
C LEU A 242 16.12 56.19 7.63
N ASN A 243 14.81 56.00 7.52
CA ASN A 243 14.13 54.73 7.71
C ASN A 243 13.35 54.34 6.44
N ASN A 244 13.03 53.05 6.29
CA ASN A 244 12.28 52.50 5.16
C ASN A 244 13.00 52.65 3.80
N LEU A 245 14.32 52.56 3.81
CA LEU A 245 15.10 52.47 2.57
C LEU A 245 14.93 51.08 1.94
N HIS A 246 14.96 51.01 0.62
CA HIS A 246 14.92 49.76 -0.14
C HIS A 246 16.31 49.10 -0.14
N PRO A 247 16.41 47.83 0.28
CA PRO A 247 17.65 47.07 0.18
C PRO A 247 18.17 46.98 -1.26
N GLY A 248 19.48 47.07 -1.45
CA GLY A 248 20.15 46.90 -2.75
C GLY A 248 20.08 48.10 -3.71
N LEU A 249 19.42 49.21 -3.36
CA LEU A 249 19.37 50.43 -4.17
C LEU A 249 20.44 51.46 -3.78
N ASP A 250 20.84 52.27 -4.75
CA ASP A 250 21.78 53.38 -4.56
C ASP A 250 21.02 54.69 -4.34
N TYR A 251 21.34 55.42 -3.27
CA TYR A 251 20.69 56.68 -2.89
C TYR A 251 21.62 57.90 -3.06
N LYS A 252 21.09 59.00 -3.59
CA LYS A 252 21.77 60.28 -3.86
C LYS A 252 21.09 61.44 -3.12
N ILE A 253 21.88 62.33 -2.50
CA ILE A 253 21.37 63.61 -1.98
C ILE A 253 21.13 64.58 -3.13
N SER A 254 19.94 65.18 -3.17
CA SER A 254 19.55 66.25 -4.09
C SER A 254 19.86 67.64 -3.52
N ALA A 255 19.42 67.91 -2.28
CA ALA A 255 19.58 69.24 -1.67
C ALA A 255 19.45 69.20 -0.14
N ILE A 256 19.95 70.26 0.51
CA ILE A 256 19.62 70.60 1.91
C ILE A 256 18.94 71.97 1.90
N ARG A 257 17.80 72.09 2.59
CA ARG A 257 16.90 73.24 2.47
C ARG A 257 16.46 73.79 3.83
N TYR A 258 16.15 75.08 3.86
CA TYR A 258 15.50 75.72 5.02
C TYR A 258 14.06 75.25 5.17
N VAL A 259 13.65 74.94 6.39
CA VAL A 259 12.23 74.74 6.73
C VAL A 259 11.70 76.07 7.27
N ASP A 260 10.83 76.76 6.53
CA ASP A 260 10.23 78.02 6.98
C ASP A 260 9.45 77.77 8.28
N THR A 261 9.79 78.53 9.33
CA THR A 261 9.29 78.39 10.70
C THR A 261 7.82 78.76 10.88
N ASN A 262 7.12 79.19 9.82
CA ASN A 262 5.74 79.68 9.91
C ASN A 262 4.63 78.63 9.65
N ASN A 263 4.95 77.35 9.38
CA ASN A 263 3.91 76.31 9.32
C ASN A 263 4.26 75.05 10.12
N ARG A 264 3.36 74.71 11.03
CA ARG A 264 3.46 73.56 11.92
C ARG A 264 3.12 72.27 11.17
N GLN A 265 3.94 71.26 11.44
CA GLN A 265 3.74 69.80 11.26
C GLN A 265 3.77 69.18 9.86
N GLU A 266 3.61 69.89 8.75
CA GLU A 266 3.77 69.32 7.39
C GLU A 266 4.91 69.99 6.62
N ILE A 267 5.71 69.21 5.90
CA ILE A 267 6.77 69.71 4.99
C ILE A 267 6.06 70.27 3.75
N PRO A 268 6.05 71.60 3.51
CA PRO A 268 5.38 72.16 2.35
C PRO A 268 6.09 71.75 1.05
N LEU A 269 5.32 71.37 0.02
CA LEU A 269 5.77 71.09 -1.35
C LEU A 269 6.15 72.37 -2.14
N SER A 270 6.05 73.54 -1.52
CA SER A 270 6.50 74.83 -2.08
C SER A 270 8.03 74.90 -2.14
N PRO A 271 8.64 75.69 -3.05
CA PRO A 271 10.10 75.73 -3.20
C PRO A 271 10.77 76.26 -1.93
N MET A 272 11.28 75.33 -1.11
CA MET A 272 12.11 75.64 0.05
C MET A 272 13.47 76.20 -0.42
N GLN A 273 13.95 77.25 0.24
CA GLN A 273 15.22 77.89 -0.10
C GLN A 273 16.39 76.92 0.13
N LYS A 274 17.20 76.70 -0.92
CA LYS A 274 18.37 75.81 -0.89
C LYS A 274 19.48 76.48 -0.08
N ILE A 275 20.10 75.73 0.85
CA ILE A 275 21.33 76.17 1.52
C ILE A 275 22.49 76.00 0.55
N ALA A 276 23.31 77.04 0.38
CA ALA A 276 24.45 76.99 -0.52
C ALA A 276 25.48 75.94 -0.07
N LEU A 277 26.23 75.44 -1.05
CA LEU A 277 27.38 74.57 -0.83
C LEU A 277 28.61 75.47 -0.71
N ASP A 278 29.53 75.17 0.21
CA ASP A 278 30.80 75.89 0.25
C ASP A 278 31.51 75.70 -1.11
N PRO A 279 31.95 76.75 -1.82
CA PRO A 279 32.57 76.65 -3.14
C PRO A 279 33.86 75.82 -3.16
N LYS A 280 34.45 75.51 -2.00
CA LYS A 280 35.52 74.50 -1.87
C LYS A 280 35.01 73.06 -1.98
N ILE A 281 33.71 72.87 -2.08
CA ILE A 281 33.00 71.60 -2.11
C ILE A 281 32.15 71.59 -3.37
N ASP A 282 32.77 71.17 -4.46
CA ASP A 282 32.02 70.81 -5.66
C ASP A 282 31.52 69.38 -5.49
N PHE A 283 30.24 69.24 -5.11
CA PHE A 283 29.62 67.93 -4.96
C PHE A 283 29.63 67.14 -6.27
N GLU A 284 29.66 67.81 -7.43
CA GLU A 284 29.69 67.18 -8.76
C GLU A 284 31.09 66.73 -9.18
N LYS A 285 32.16 67.35 -8.67
CA LYS A 285 33.53 67.12 -9.14
C LYS A 285 34.48 66.45 -8.14
N ASP A 286 34.10 66.28 -6.88
CA ASP A 286 34.95 65.60 -5.88
C ASP A 286 34.75 64.07 -5.90
N SER A 287 35.54 63.39 -6.73
CA SER A 287 35.58 61.92 -6.85
C SER A 287 36.00 61.18 -5.56
N THR A 288 36.58 61.90 -4.59
CA THR A 288 37.02 61.32 -3.31
C THR A 288 35.95 61.37 -2.21
N LYS A 289 34.83 62.06 -2.46
CA LYS A 289 33.65 62.10 -1.55
C LYS A 289 32.44 61.46 -2.21
N LYS A 290 32.56 60.16 -2.50
CA LYS A 290 31.59 59.33 -3.23
C LYS A 290 30.13 59.62 -2.83
N ARG A 291 29.36 60.00 -3.85
CA ARG A 291 27.93 60.34 -3.92
C ARG A 291 26.93 59.21 -3.69
N LEU A 292 27.34 58.09 -3.10
CA LEU A 292 26.50 56.88 -3.05
C LEU A 292 26.69 56.23 -1.70
N PHE A 293 25.61 56.07 -0.93
CA PHE A 293 25.62 55.11 0.16
C PHE A 293 24.88 53.85 -0.31
N GLU A 294 25.60 52.74 -0.31
CA GLU A 294 25.12 51.42 -0.70
C GLU A 294 24.60 50.73 0.56
N THR A 295 23.35 50.25 0.52
CA THR A 295 22.89 49.31 1.55
C THR A 295 23.67 48.01 1.34
N LYS A 296 24.55 47.64 2.28
CA LYS A 296 25.29 46.38 2.19
C LYS A 296 24.28 45.23 2.17
N THR A 297 24.35 44.35 1.16
CA THR A 297 23.64 43.07 1.14
C THR A 297 24.24 42.13 2.19
N ALA A 298 23.86 42.31 3.45
CA ALA A 298 23.96 41.22 4.41
C ALA A 298 23.02 40.11 3.91
N LYS A 299 23.52 38.88 3.79
CA LYS A 299 22.66 37.73 3.49
C LYS A 299 21.56 37.65 4.56
N PHE A 300 20.32 37.42 4.15
CA PHE A 300 19.19 37.25 5.07
C PHE A 300 19.51 36.18 6.11
N LYS A 301 19.30 36.47 7.40
CA LYS A 301 19.53 35.50 8.47
C LYS A 301 18.29 34.62 8.66
N LEU A 302 18.39 33.35 8.30
CA LEU A 302 17.38 32.33 8.59
C LEU A 302 17.86 31.42 9.71
N VAL A 303 16.96 31.04 10.62
CA VAL A 303 17.24 30.10 11.71
C VAL A 303 16.32 28.89 11.57
N THR A 304 16.87 27.67 11.55
CA THR A 304 16.04 26.46 11.49
C THR A 304 15.25 26.30 12.78
N LYS A 305 13.93 26.21 12.68
CA LYS A 305 13.01 26.13 13.82
C LYS A 305 12.70 24.70 14.21
N SER A 306 12.23 23.91 13.24
CA SER A 306 11.78 22.54 13.46
C SER A 306 11.95 21.66 12.23
N LEU A 307 12.14 20.38 12.50
CA LEU A 307 12.18 19.29 11.53
C LEU A 307 10.92 18.46 11.76
N ILE A 308 10.12 18.27 10.72
CA ILE A 308 9.07 17.27 10.69
C ILE A 308 9.43 16.28 9.61
N ASP A 309 9.62 15.03 9.99
CA ASP A 309 10.00 13.98 9.07
C ASP A 309 8.84 12.99 8.86
N GLN A 310 8.70 12.49 7.64
CA GLN A 310 7.65 11.55 7.26
C GLN A 310 8.28 10.41 6.47
N ASN A 311 8.09 9.18 6.92
CA ASN A 311 8.55 8.01 6.19
C ASN A 311 7.59 7.72 5.02
N LEU A 312 8.15 7.63 3.81
CA LEU A 312 7.40 7.26 2.60
C LEU A 312 7.58 5.75 2.30
N SER A 313 8.78 5.23 2.54
CA SER A 313 9.13 3.80 2.49
C SER A 313 10.36 3.52 3.37
N PHE A 314 10.94 2.31 3.34
CA PHE A 314 12.18 2.01 4.08
C PHE A 314 13.40 2.78 3.57
N SER A 315 13.37 3.24 2.31
CA SER A 315 14.48 3.93 1.65
C SER A 315 14.13 5.35 1.20
N GLN A 316 12.91 5.82 1.51
CA GLN A 316 12.43 7.14 1.10
C GLN A 316 11.80 7.88 2.26
N LYS A 317 12.11 9.17 2.38
CA LYS A 317 11.69 10.00 3.49
C LYS A 317 11.52 11.44 3.05
N ARG A 318 10.47 12.11 3.55
CA ARG A 318 10.26 13.54 3.37
C ARG A 318 10.64 14.30 4.63
N LEU A 319 11.49 15.30 4.51
CA LEU A 319 11.87 16.20 5.61
C LEU A 319 11.31 17.60 5.35
N ASN A 320 10.42 18.06 6.21
CA ASN A 320 9.88 19.41 6.21
C ASN A 320 10.63 20.26 7.23
N ILE A 321 11.37 21.25 6.75
CA ILE A 321 12.17 22.17 7.56
C ILE A 321 11.46 23.51 7.63
N ASN A 322 11.08 23.92 8.84
CA ASN A 322 10.57 25.26 9.08
C ASN A 322 11.73 26.19 9.46
N PHE A 323 11.72 27.40 8.92
CA PHE A 323 12.68 28.46 9.21
C PHE A 323 11.98 29.61 9.92
N ASP A 324 12.67 30.22 10.87
CA ASP A 324 12.30 31.52 11.42
C ASP A 324 13.21 32.59 10.75
N SER A 325 12.62 33.74 10.44
CA SER A 325 13.33 34.91 9.91
C SER A 325 13.04 36.13 10.78
N PHE A 326 14.02 37.00 10.94
CA PHE A 326 13.86 38.31 11.58
C PHE A 326 13.60 39.43 10.56
N GLU A 327 13.60 39.08 9.26
CA GLU A 327 13.50 40.00 8.11
C GLU A 327 12.48 39.47 7.08
N SER A 328 11.99 40.33 6.18
CA SER A 328 11.08 39.91 5.10
C SER A 328 11.79 38.98 4.13
N THR A 329 11.27 37.75 3.93
CA THR A 329 11.87 36.71 3.09
C THR A 329 11.33 36.70 1.66
N GLN A 330 10.61 37.75 1.20
CA GLN A 330 9.99 37.78 -0.13
C GLN A 330 11.00 37.54 -1.27
N GLU A 331 12.23 38.06 -1.16
CA GLU A 331 13.29 37.89 -2.16
C GLU A 331 13.91 36.48 -2.18
N LEU A 332 13.60 35.65 -1.18
CA LEU A 332 14.04 34.26 -1.08
C LEU A 332 12.99 33.28 -1.60
N GLN A 333 11.73 33.72 -1.78
CA GLN A 333 10.63 32.85 -2.19
C GLN A 333 10.90 32.22 -3.56
N ASN A 334 10.52 30.95 -3.69
CA ASN A 334 10.68 30.14 -4.89
C ASN A 334 12.14 29.90 -5.34
N LYS A 335 13.14 30.23 -4.50
CA LYS A 335 14.54 29.88 -4.76
C LYS A 335 14.84 28.44 -4.33
N ILE A 336 15.87 27.86 -4.96
CA ILE A 336 16.36 26.53 -4.61
C ILE A 336 17.16 26.60 -3.33
N ILE A 337 16.78 25.79 -2.36
CA ILE A 337 17.55 25.53 -1.14
C ILE A 337 18.13 24.12 -1.22
N LYS A 338 19.40 23.96 -0.86
CA LYS A 338 20.08 22.66 -0.76
C LYS A 338 20.29 22.30 0.70
N MET A 339 20.04 21.04 1.04
CA MET A 339 20.36 20.48 2.35
C MET A 339 21.51 19.49 2.19
N HIS A 340 22.57 19.69 2.97
CA HIS A 340 23.68 18.76 3.11
C HIS A 340 23.45 17.90 4.34
N TYR A 341 23.56 16.58 4.19
CA TYR A 341 23.39 15.64 5.30
C TYR A 341 24.35 14.46 5.15
N LYS A 342 24.68 13.81 6.26
CA LYS A 342 25.58 12.66 6.28
C LYS A 342 24.97 11.43 6.92
N ASP A 343 25.34 10.26 6.46
CA ASP A 343 25.14 9.00 7.18
C ASP A 343 26.18 8.91 8.31
N LEU A 344 25.74 8.84 9.56
CA LEU A 344 26.65 8.80 10.71
C LEU A 344 27.47 7.51 10.81
N LYS A 345 27.04 6.42 10.14
CA LYS A 345 27.78 5.16 10.15
C LYS A 345 28.87 5.11 9.08
N THR A 346 28.60 5.58 7.86
CA THR A 346 29.59 5.58 6.76
C THR A 346 30.38 6.88 6.64
N SER A 347 29.94 7.96 7.30
CA SER A 347 30.43 9.33 7.10
C SER A 347 30.26 9.87 5.67
N GLN A 348 29.48 9.20 4.82
CA GLN A 348 29.18 9.66 3.48
C GLN A 348 28.21 10.84 3.53
N THR A 349 28.52 11.90 2.77
CA THR A 349 27.70 13.11 2.65
C THR A 349 26.85 13.08 1.39
N TYR A 350 25.68 13.70 1.48
CA TYR A 350 24.65 13.75 0.46
C TYR A 350 24.08 15.16 0.36
N VAL A 351 23.61 15.52 -0.83
CA VAL A 351 22.99 16.82 -1.10
C VAL A 351 21.63 16.59 -1.75
N VAL A 352 20.60 17.25 -1.22
CA VAL A 352 19.24 17.23 -1.78
C VAL A 352 18.72 18.66 -1.90
N SER A 353 17.97 18.93 -2.98
CA SER A 353 17.42 20.25 -3.27
C SER A 353 15.91 20.28 -3.02
N ALA A 354 15.41 21.42 -2.59
CA ALA A 354 13.98 21.73 -2.49
C ALA A 354 13.72 23.20 -2.90
N ILE A 355 12.46 23.59 -2.93
CA ILE A 355 12.04 24.97 -3.13
C ILE A 355 11.78 25.59 -1.75
N TYR A 356 12.38 26.75 -1.48
CA TYR A 356 12.07 27.56 -0.31
C TYR A 356 10.81 28.39 -0.57
N SER A 357 9.76 28.19 0.23
CA SER A 357 8.52 28.95 0.11
C SER A 357 7.82 29.03 1.46
N ALA A 358 7.27 30.19 1.80
CA ALA A 358 6.53 30.44 3.05
C ALA A 358 7.30 29.99 4.30
N ASP A 359 8.61 30.26 4.33
CA ASP A 359 9.53 29.90 5.42
C ASP A 359 9.60 28.39 5.69
N LEU A 360 9.31 27.59 4.68
CA LEU A 360 9.35 26.13 4.69
C LEU A 360 10.18 25.62 3.49
N ALA A 361 10.88 24.51 3.70
CA ALA A 361 11.44 23.70 2.62
C ALA A 361 11.13 22.22 2.86
N SER A 362 10.66 21.53 1.81
CA SER A 362 10.31 20.11 1.85
C SER A 362 11.27 19.30 0.98
N PHE A 363 12.08 18.45 1.60
CA PHE A 363 13.10 17.64 0.92
C PHE A 363 12.65 16.19 0.82
N ASP A 364 12.62 15.65 -0.40
CA ASP A 364 12.37 14.23 -0.66
C ASP A 364 13.68 13.47 -0.81
N LEU A 365 14.01 12.66 0.19
CA LEU A 365 15.19 11.82 0.24
C LEU A 365 14.85 10.44 -0.29
N ASN A 366 15.74 9.89 -1.11
CA ASN A 366 15.61 8.58 -1.75
C ASN A 366 16.88 7.76 -1.55
N ASN A 367 16.79 6.43 -1.72
CA ASN A 367 17.90 5.50 -1.59
C ASN A 367 18.61 5.52 -0.22
N LEU A 368 17.86 5.78 0.84
CA LEU A 368 18.39 5.71 2.20
C LEU A 368 18.54 4.25 2.64
N ASP A 369 19.65 3.94 3.29
CA ASP A 369 19.84 2.66 3.97
C ASP A 369 18.86 2.55 5.16
N PRO A 370 18.24 1.37 5.39
CA PRO A 370 17.30 1.15 6.48
C PRO A 370 18.02 1.09 7.84
N GLY A 371 17.29 1.44 8.91
CA GLY A 371 17.80 1.41 10.29
C GLY A 371 19.03 2.29 10.54
N ARG A 372 19.19 3.38 9.79
CA ARG A 372 20.33 4.30 9.89
C ARG A 372 19.95 5.60 10.58
N THR A 373 20.98 6.27 11.07
CA THR A 373 20.91 7.63 11.58
C THR A 373 21.64 8.55 10.63
N TYR A 374 20.93 9.56 10.13
CA TYR A 374 21.49 10.62 9.31
C TYR A 374 21.49 11.92 10.10
N GLN A 375 22.45 12.80 9.81
CA GLN A 375 22.57 14.11 10.43
C GLN A 375 22.63 15.19 9.35
N ILE A 376 21.77 16.21 9.49
CA ILE A 376 21.80 17.42 8.67
C ILE A 376 23.02 18.25 9.11
N GLU A 377 23.89 18.57 8.15
CA GLU A 377 25.14 19.31 8.38
C GLU A 377 25.01 20.80 8.09
N SER A 378 24.32 21.17 7.01
CA SER A 378 24.12 22.56 6.62
C SER A 378 22.99 22.72 5.60
N PHE A 379 22.60 23.98 5.39
CA PHE A 379 21.71 24.38 4.31
C PHE A 379 22.38 25.47 3.48
N GLU A 380 22.15 25.45 2.17
CA GLU A 380 22.61 26.48 1.22
C GLU A 380 21.42 27.08 0.49
N LEU A 381 21.23 28.39 0.62
CA LEU A 381 20.24 29.17 -0.11
C LEU A 381 20.89 30.46 -0.58
N GLU A 382 20.76 30.75 -1.88
CA GLU A 382 21.33 31.96 -2.46
C GLU A 382 20.70 33.23 -1.84
N GLY A 383 21.55 34.11 -1.31
CA GLY A 383 21.13 35.34 -0.64
C GLY A 383 20.83 35.18 0.86
N ALA A 384 20.94 33.98 1.44
CA ALA A 384 20.70 33.74 2.87
C ALA A 384 21.91 33.13 3.59
N GLN A 385 22.03 33.43 4.88
CA GLN A 385 22.88 32.74 5.85
C GLN A 385 21.97 31.96 6.78
N ILE A 386 22.12 30.64 6.81
CA ILE A 386 21.26 29.74 7.58
C ILE A 386 22.03 29.23 8.78
N GLU A 387 21.47 29.40 9.98
CA GLU A 387 22.00 28.87 11.24
C GLU A 387 21.03 27.84 11.83
N PHE A 388 21.58 26.87 12.57
CA PHE A 388 20.74 25.95 13.32
C PHE A 388 20.20 26.60 14.59
N GLY A 389 18.88 26.54 14.80
CA GLY A 389 18.29 26.93 16.08
C GLY A 389 18.79 26.03 17.23
N ASN A 390 18.87 26.58 18.44
CA ASN A 390 19.41 25.88 19.62
C ASN A 390 18.62 24.60 19.99
N THR A 391 17.35 24.53 19.63
CA THR A 391 16.45 23.39 19.88
C THR A 391 16.24 22.52 18.64
N PHE A 392 16.92 22.81 17.53
CA PHE A 392 16.74 22.09 16.28
C PHE A 392 17.40 20.71 16.33
N ILE A 393 16.61 19.66 16.12
CA ILE A 393 17.11 18.29 16.05
C ILE A 393 17.66 18.05 14.65
N LYS A 394 18.98 17.87 14.54
CA LYS A 394 19.67 17.64 13.28
C LYS A 394 19.57 16.20 12.77
N ASN A 395 19.27 15.26 13.67
CA ASN A 395 19.28 13.84 13.35
C ASN A 395 17.89 13.38 12.91
N PHE A 396 17.85 12.53 11.89
CA PHE A 396 16.66 11.80 11.48
C PHE A 396 17.01 10.34 11.23
N TYR A 397 16.01 9.47 11.36
CA TYR A 397 16.21 8.02 11.41
C TYR A 397 15.41 7.32 10.32
N THR A 398 15.95 6.27 9.70
CA THR A 398 15.17 5.42 8.79
C THR A 398 14.54 4.24 9.54
N PRO A 399 13.34 3.77 9.12
CA PRO A 399 12.68 2.63 9.75
C PRO A 399 13.54 1.38 9.79
N ALA A 400 13.31 0.53 10.79
CA ALA A 400 13.96 -0.77 10.87
C ALA A 400 13.49 -1.69 9.73
N ALA A 401 14.42 -2.49 9.19
CA ALA A 401 14.11 -3.43 8.11
C ALA A 401 14.89 -4.73 8.27
N VAL A 402 14.28 -5.83 7.79
CA VAL A 402 14.99 -7.09 7.57
C VAL A 402 15.88 -6.93 6.34
N ILE A 403 17.18 -7.09 6.51
CA ILE A 403 18.19 -6.88 5.46
C ILE A 403 18.76 -8.18 4.89
N ASP A 404 18.70 -9.27 5.66
CA ASP A 404 19.08 -10.61 5.20
C ASP A 404 18.27 -11.69 5.93
N SER A 405 18.13 -12.84 5.29
CA SER A 405 17.48 -14.02 5.86
C SER A 405 18.20 -15.29 5.42
N LYS A 406 18.34 -16.22 6.36
CA LYS A 406 18.85 -17.56 6.13
C LYS A 406 17.84 -18.55 6.67
N ILE A 407 17.40 -19.46 5.81
CA ILE A 407 16.36 -20.44 6.14
C ILE A 407 16.98 -21.83 6.02
N ALA A 408 16.97 -22.58 7.12
CA ALA A 408 17.29 -24.00 7.14
C ALA A 408 16.00 -24.79 7.33
N ILE A 409 15.65 -25.59 6.32
CA ILE A 409 14.39 -26.32 6.25
C ILE A 409 14.54 -27.75 6.76
N GLY A 410 13.48 -28.25 7.37
CA GLY A 410 13.21 -29.68 7.52
C GLY A 410 11.84 -30.01 6.93
N ALA A 411 11.33 -31.21 7.22
CA ALA A 411 10.03 -31.64 6.71
C ALA A 411 8.86 -30.96 7.41
N THR A 412 8.98 -30.75 8.72
CA THR A 412 7.91 -30.21 9.58
C THR A 412 8.31 -28.95 10.35
N PHE A 413 9.47 -28.39 10.03
CA PHE A 413 10.00 -27.21 10.67
C PHE A 413 10.86 -26.36 9.72
N ALA A 414 11.05 -25.09 10.08
CA ALA A 414 12.04 -24.23 9.47
C ALA A 414 12.73 -23.41 10.56
N ASN A 415 14.06 -23.42 10.55
CA ASN A 415 14.87 -22.50 11.35
C ASN A 415 15.15 -21.28 10.48
N VAL A 416 14.69 -20.11 10.93
CA VAL A 416 14.76 -18.86 10.18
C VAL A 416 15.62 -17.88 10.97
N ASP A 417 16.81 -17.60 10.45
CA ASP A 417 17.71 -16.58 10.99
C ASP A 417 17.52 -15.29 10.18
N LEU A 418 17.14 -14.20 10.85
CA LEU A 418 16.97 -12.89 10.24
C LEU A 418 18.05 -11.93 10.74
N THR A 419 18.53 -11.06 9.84
CA THR A 419 19.37 -9.92 10.16
C THR A 419 18.58 -8.64 9.94
N ILE A 420 18.53 -7.78 10.97
CA ILE A 420 17.74 -6.56 11.01
C ILE A 420 18.67 -5.37 11.15
N ALA A 421 18.47 -4.33 10.34
CA ALA A 421 19.04 -3.02 10.57
C ALA A 421 18.03 -2.15 11.32
N SER A 422 18.45 -1.51 12.42
CA SER A 422 17.59 -0.66 13.24
C SER A 422 18.38 0.46 13.91
N ALA A 423 17.80 1.67 13.90
CA ALA A 423 18.29 2.80 14.68
C ALA A 423 17.97 2.64 16.19
N ASP A 424 16.88 1.93 16.50
CA ASP A 424 16.54 1.55 17.88
C ASP A 424 17.40 0.41 18.38
N ASN A 425 17.64 0.38 19.70
CA ASN A 425 18.23 -0.76 20.38
C ASN A 425 17.21 -1.88 20.54
N LEU A 426 17.33 -2.94 19.73
CA LEU A 426 16.45 -4.10 19.78
C LEU A 426 16.93 -5.20 20.73
N GLU A 427 18.13 -5.09 21.32
CA GLU A 427 18.69 -6.15 22.16
C GLU A 427 17.74 -6.53 23.32
N GLY A 428 17.43 -7.82 23.43
CA GLY A 428 16.51 -8.34 24.44
C GLY A 428 15.02 -8.15 24.13
N ALA A 429 14.65 -7.40 23.09
CA ALA A 429 13.26 -7.30 22.65
C ALA A 429 12.79 -8.61 22.00
N GLN A 430 11.49 -8.89 22.06
CA GLN A 430 10.89 -10.08 21.47
C GLN A 430 10.04 -9.74 20.25
N ALA A 431 10.05 -10.62 19.25
CA ALA A 431 9.22 -10.50 18.06
C ALA A 431 8.53 -11.81 17.71
N LEU A 432 7.45 -11.70 16.94
CA LEU A 432 6.68 -12.78 16.34
C LEU A 432 6.92 -12.79 14.82
N LEU A 433 7.25 -13.96 14.29
CA LEU A 433 7.33 -14.22 12.87
C LEU A 433 6.08 -14.97 12.42
N TYR A 434 5.37 -14.38 11.46
CA TYR A 434 4.23 -14.96 10.76
C TYR A 434 4.68 -15.51 9.41
N LEU A 435 4.16 -16.68 9.07
CA LEU A 435 4.21 -17.22 7.72
C LEU A 435 2.93 -16.80 6.96
N ASP A 436 2.96 -16.95 5.64
CA ASP A 436 1.84 -16.63 4.74
C ASP A 436 0.60 -17.53 4.96
N ASP A 437 0.76 -18.68 5.61
CA ASP A 437 -0.33 -19.53 6.06
C ASP A 437 -0.79 -19.14 7.47
N SER A 438 -2.01 -18.61 7.57
CA SER A 438 -2.63 -18.15 8.82
C SER A 438 -2.99 -19.27 9.80
N SER A 439 -3.00 -20.53 9.34
CA SER A 439 -3.21 -21.69 10.22
C SER A 439 -1.99 -22.01 11.09
N ILE A 440 -0.81 -21.48 10.72
CA ILE A 440 0.43 -21.68 11.46
C ILE A 440 0.52 -20.67 12.60
N ILE A 441 0.74 -21.19 13.81
CA ILE A 441 0.97 -20.36 14.99
C ILE A 441 2.28 -19.58 14.80
N PRO A 442 2.27 -18.24 14.95
CA PRO A 442 3.47 -17.44 14.80
C PRO A 442 4.52 -17.85 15.83
N THR A 443 5.77 -17.92 15.41
CA THR A 443 6.88 -18.32 16.27
C THR A 443 7.55 -17.08 16.87
N SER A 444 7.89 -17.15 18.16
CA SER A 444 8.51 -16.03 18.88
C SER A 444 10.01 -16.26 19.07
N ALA A 445 10.77 -15.17 19.09
CA ALA A 445 12.18 -15.18 19.41
C ALA A 445 12.63 -13.83 19.99
N THR A 446 13.83 -13.80 20.55
CA THR A 446 14.45 -12.62 21.15
C THR A 446 15.59 -12.13 20.27
N PHE A 447 15.69 -10.81 20.10
CA PHE A 447 16.79 -10.17 19.40
C PHE A 447 18.08 -10.20 20.23
N PHE A 448 19.20 -10.38 19.53
CA PHE A 448 20.55 -10.22 20.07
C PHE A 448 21.39 -9.30 19.18
N GLN A 449 22.35 -8.61 19.80
CA GLN A 449 23.25 -7.70 19.09
C GLN A 449 24.09 -8.47 18.06
N GLY A 450 24.19 -7.94 16.84
CA GLY A 450 25.09 -8.43 15.81
C GLY A 450 26.54 -7.99 16.03
N GLN A 451 27.42 -8.29 15.08
CA GLN A 451 28.83 -7.84 15.17
C GLN A 451 29.00 -6.33 14.95
N GLU A 452 28.00 -5.66 14.37
CA GLU A 452 28.01 -4.23 14.09
C GLU A 452 26.92 -3.51 14.89
N ASN A 453 27.22 -2.30 15.34
CA ASN A 453 26.22 -1.42 15.95
C ASN A 453 25.08 -1.12 14.95
N GLY A 454 23.84 -1.15 15.45
CA GLY A 454 22.63 -0.98 14.65
C GLY A 454 22.22 -2.21 13.82
N ILE A 455 22.96 -3.32 13.91
CA ILE A 455 22.61 -4.60 13.29
C ILE A 455 22.25 -5.60 14.38
N TYR A 456 21.09 -6.22 14.24
CA TYR A 456 20.54 -7.19 15.19
C TYR A 456 20.25 -8.50 14.47
N LYS A 457 20.27 -9.59 15.22
CA LYS A 457 19.92 -10.92 14.73
C LYS A 457 18.82 -11.52 15.58
N ILE A 458 18.02 -12.36 14.97
CA ILE A 458 16.93 -13.09 15.62
C ILE A 458 16.74 -14.43 14.91
N SER A 459 16.53 -15.49 15.69
CA SER A 459 16.45 -16.86 15.19
C SER A 459 15.14 -17.49 15.62
N PHE A 460 14.33 -17.87 14.64
CA PHE A 460 13.02 -18.47 14.83
C PHE A 460 13.04 -19.95 14.51
N LYS A 461 12.15 -20.71 15.17
CA LYS A 461 11.88 -22.11 14.84
C LYS A 461 10.39 -22.30 14.59
N ALA A 462 9.99 -22.25 13.33
CA ALA A 462 8.63 -22.62 12.90
C ALA A 462 8.49 -24.14 12.98
N LYS A 463 7.35 -24.64 13.48
CA LYS A 463 7.04 -26.08 13.65
C LYS A 463 5.63 -26.37 13.16
N GLY A 464 5.33 -27.64 12.92
CA GLY A 464 4.00 -28.08 12.44
C GLY A 464 3.79 -27.74 10.97
N LEU A 465 4.88 -27.60 10.20
CA LEU A 465 4.81 -27.34 8.77
C LEU A 465 4.40 -28.63 8.03
N VAL A 466 3.70 -28.47 6.92
CA VAL A 466 3.29 -29.56 6.04
C VAL A 466 4.46 -29.93 5.14
N ASN A 467 4.67 -31.23 4.91
CA ASN A 467 5.70 -31.74 4.00
C ASN A 467 5.46 -31.26 2.55
N ASP A 468 6.55 -31.03 1.79
CA ASP A 468 6.53 -30.58 0.38
C ASP A 468 5.64 -29.35 0.10
N THR A 469 5.53 -28.45 1.09
CA THR A 469 4.65 -27.29 1.02
C THR A 469 5.47 -26.01 0.98
N LYS A 470 5.05 -25.09 0.10
CA LYS A 470 5.68 -23.78 -0.04
C LYS A 470 5.16 -22.83 1.04
N TYR A 471 6.09 -22.15 1.70
CA TYR A 471 5.81 -21.09 2.67
C TYR A 471 6.62 -19.84 2.34
N ALA A 472 6.10 -18.70 2.77
CA ALA A 472 6.78 -17.41 2.73
C ALA A 472 6.80 -16.76 4.12
N LEU A 473 7.89 -16.04 4.43
CA LEU A 473 7.94 -15.20 5.62
C LEU A 473 7.03 -13.99 5.38
N ASP A 474 5.90 -13.87 6.07
CA ASP A 474 4.93 -12.79 5.82
C ASP A 474 5.32 -11.53 6.62
N LYS A 475 5.21 -11.61 7.95
CA LYS A 475 5.32 -10.44 8.84
C LYS A 475 6.23 -10.74 10.02
N LEU A 476 6.99 -9.73 10.41
CA LEU A 476 7.76 -9.71 11.65
C LEU A 476 7.22 -8.55 12.50
N LEU A 477 6.79 -8.85 13.72
CA LEU A 477 6.10 -7.92 14.61
C LEU A 477 6.73 -7.94 16.00
N LEU A 478 7.04 -6.78 16.56
CA LEU A 478 7.48 -6.67 17.95
C LEU A 478 6.33 -6.99 18.91
N ILE A 479 6.62 -7.75 19.98
CA ILE A 479 5.63 -8.12 21.01
C ILE A 479 5.35 -6.94 21.95
N SER A 480 6.34 -6.07 22.15
CA SER A 480 6.24 -4.90 23.02
C SER A 480 6.99 -3.72 22.42
N LYS A 481 6.67 -2.52 22.89
CA LYS A 481 7.38 -1.30 22.48
C LYS A 481 8.83 -1.34 22.95
N VAL A 482 9.74 -0.89 22.09
CA VAL A 482 11.15 -0.70 22.44
C VAL A 482 11.28 0.50 23.39
N PRO A 483 11.92 0.35 24.56
CA PRO A 483 12.20 1.46 25.46
C PRO A 483 13.02 2.55 24.78
N ASN A 484 12.69 3.82 25.02
CA ASN A 484 13.38 4.98 24.45
C ASN A 484 13.49 4.98 22.92
N SER A 485 12.52 4.36 22.22
CA SER A 485 12.50 4.32 20.76
C SER A 485 12.57 5.72 20.17
N VAL A 486 13.44 5.92 19.18
CA VAL A 486 13.58 7.17 18.43
C VAL A 486 12.31 7.52 17.63
N PHE A 487 11.40 6.56 17.46
CA PHE A 487 10.12 6.70 16.77
C PHE A 487 8.92 6.91 17.71
N SER A 488 9.12 6.89 19.02
CA SER A 488 8.04 6.97 20.02
C SER A 488 7.28 8.31 20.08
N LEU A 489 7.80 9.35 19.43
CA LEU A 489 7.30 10.74 19.50
C LEU A 489 6.73 11.28 18.18
N GLN A 490 6.76 10.52 17.09
CA GLN A 490 6.31 11.00 15.79
C GLN A 490 4.76 10.94 15.66
N LYS A 491 4.17 12.04 15.20
CA LYS A 491 2.71 12.23 14.97
C LYS A 491 2.31 11.98 13.51
N ASP A 492 3.15 11.27 12.77
CA ASP A 492 3.11 11.07 11.32
C ASP A 492 2.12 9.99 10.85
N GLY A 493 1.26 9.47 11.74
CA GLY A 493 0.21 8.51 11.39
C GLY A 493 0.73 7.10 11.07
N TYR A 494 2.06 6.88 11.11
CA TYR A 494 2.65 5.55 11.09
C TYR A 494 2.44 4.89 12.45
N ASP A 495 1.71 3.77 12.50
CA ASP A 495 1.45 3.07 13.76
C ASP A 495 2.67 2.27 14.23
N TYR A 496 3.64 2.97 14.85
CA TYR A 496 4.76 2.34 15.54
C TYR A 496 4.34 1.52 16.77
N LYS A 497 3.04 1.41 17.11
CA LYS A 497 2.59 0.47 18.15
C LYS A 497 2.58 -0.98 17.63
N ASN A 498 2.60 -1.18 16.31
CA ASN A 498 2.76 -2.47 15.65
C ASN A 498 3.91 -2.35 14.63
N ILE A 499 5.16 -2.25 15.10
CA ILE A 499 6.34 -2.14 14.21
C ILE A 499 6.39 -3.41 13.35
N LEU A 500 5.84 -3.29 12.15
CA LEU A 500 6.01 -4.25 11.07
C LEU A 500 7.38 -3.96 10.46
N PHE A 501 8.32 -4.88 10.62
CA PHE A 501 9.60 -4.72 9.94
C PHE A 501 9.38 -4.79 8.43
N LEU A 502 9.89 -3.79 7.73
CA LEU A 502 9.87 -3.79 6.28
C LEU A 502 10.91 -4.79 5.76
N TRP A 503 10.64 -5.37 4.59
CA TRP A 503 11.58 -6.25 3.91
C TRP A 503 12.40 -5.42 2.94
N ASN A 504 13.74 -5.51 3.02
CA ASN A 504 14.62 -4.88 2.03
C ASN A 504 14.28 -5.39 0.61
N LYS A 505 14.61 -4.63 -0.42
CA LYS A 505 14.33 -4.94 -1.84
C LYS A 505 14.81 -6.33 -2.26
N ASN A 506 15.95 -6.77 -1.73
CA ASN A 506 16.51 -8.10 -2.02
C ASN A 506 15.74 -9.27 -1.35
N LEU A 507 14.78 -8.93 -0.49
CA LEU A 507 13.88 -9.83 0.25
C LEU A 507 12.41 -9.54 -0.10
N GLU A 508 12.12 -9.07 -1.32
CA GLU A 508 10.75 -9.00 -1.82
C GLU A 508 10.05 -10.37 -1.72
N ILE A 509 8.71 -10.38 -1.74
CA ILE A 509 7.92 -11.61 -1.50
C ILE A 509 8.18 -12.71 -2.53
N SER A 510 8.75 -12.39 -3.68
CA SER A 510 9.18 -13.35 -4.71
C SER A 510 10.58 -13.91 -4.46
N SER A 511 11.35 -13.35 -3.52
CA SER A 511 12.75 -13.70 -3.28
C SER A 511 12.89 -15.13 -2.72
N PRO A 512 13.83 -15.94 -3.22
CA PRO A 512 14.11 -17.27 -2.67
C PRO A 512 14.67 -17.21 -1.25
N LYS A 513 15.09 -16.03 -0.77
CA LYS A 513 15.47 -15.83 0.63
C LYS A 513 14.28 -15.63 1.57
N ARG A 514 13.09 -15.35 1.03
CA ARG A 514 11.85 -15.16 1.77
C ARG A 514 10.87 -16.32 1.61
N ASN A 515 11.13 -17.21 0.66
CA ASN A 515 10.31 -18.37 0.36
C ASN A 515 11.12 -19.65 0.58
N PHE A 516 10.45 -20.71 1.00
CA PHE A 516 11.05 -22.03 1.08
C PHE A 516 9.99 -23.11 0.85
N ILE A 517 10.44 -24.29 0.45
CA ILE A 517 9.61 -25.48 0.35
C ILE A 517 10.15 -26.46 1.38
N THR A 518 9.29 -26.99 2.25
CA THR A 518 9.69 -28.00 3.24
C THR A 518 10.19 -29.27 2.55
N THR A 519 11.10 -29.99 3.20
CA THR A 519 11.55 -31.29 2.67
C THR A 519 10.48 -32.36 2.88
N ILE A 520 10.75 -33.57 2.40
CA ILE A 520 9.87 -34.72 2.63
C ILE A 520 10.58 -35.73 3.53
N SER A 521 10.15 -35.86 4.78
CA SER A 521 10.62 -36.86 5.76
C SER A 521 9.61 -37.03 6.89
N ASP A 522 9.82 -38.06 7.73
CA ASP A 522 9.05 -38.26 8.97
C ASP A 522 7.53 -38.40 8.76
N LEU A 523 7.12 -38.92 7.61
CA LEU A 523 5.72 -39.21 7.34
C LEU A 523 5.22 -40.25 8.33
N LYS A 524 4.10 -39.97 8.98
CA LYS A 524 3.51 -40.81 10.02
C LYS A 524 2.05 -41.03 9.74
N THR A 525 1.65 -42.29 9.81
CA THR A 525 0.26 -42.72 9.84
C THR A 525 -0.03 -43.37 11.18
N PHE A 526 -1.31 -43.48 11.51
CA PHE A 526 -1.76 -44.25 12.66
C PHE A 526 -2.94 -45.14 12.28
N ILE A 527 -3.07 -46.31 12.92
CA ILE A 527 -4.23 -47.17 12.73
C ILE A 527 -5.44 -46.50 13.38
N LYS A 528 -6.39 -46.06 12.56
CA LYS A 528 -7.55 -45.26 12.98
C LYS A 528 -8.68 -46.12 13.52
N LEU A 529 -8.95 -47.24 12.85
CA LEU A 529 -10.00 -48.20 13.20
C LEU A 529 -9.40 -49.59 13.38
N GLU A 530 -10.07 -50.41 14.16
CA GLU A 530 -9.78 -51.84 14.24
C GLU A 530 -9.83 -52.48 12.85
N PRO A 531 -8.90 -53.38 12.49
CA PRO A 531 -8.92 -54.07 11.21
C PRO A 531 -10.20 -54.88 11.03
N LYS A 532 -10.86 -54.72 9.89
CA LYS A 532 -12.06 -55.50 9.57
C LYS A 532 -11.64 -56.75 8.81
N ILE A 533 -11.93 -57.90 9.39
CA ILE A 533 -11.76 -59.19 8.73
C ILE A 533 -13.03 -59.47 7.94
N LEU A 534 -12.92 -59.54 6.61
CA LEU A 534 -14.02 -59.80 5.67
C LEU A 534 -13.88 -61.19 5.06
N ALA A 535 -14.93 -61.67 4.38
CA ALA A 535 -14.96 -63.02 3.82
C ALA A 535 -13.81 -63.33 2.86
N SER A 536 -13.34 -62.33 2.13
CA SER A 536 -12.34 -62.43 1.04
C SER A 536 -11.11 -61.54 1.24
N LYS A 537 -11.14 -60.60 2.19
CA LYS A 537 -10.10 -59.59 2.37
C LYS A 537 -9.98 -59.12 3.82
N VAL A 538 -8.92 -58.37 4.12
CA VAL A 538 -8.79 -57.62 5.36
C VAL A 538 -8.67 -56.14 5.03
N GLU A 539 -9.53 -55.32 5.63
CA GLU A 539 -9.52 -53.86 5.46
C GLU A 539 -8.84 -53.20 6.66
N TYR A 540 -7.80 -52.41 6.38
CA TYR A 540 -7.17 -51.52 7.34
C TYR A 540 -7.49 -50.06 7.04
N THR A 541 -7.95 -49.32 8.04
CA THR A 541 -8.14 -47.86 7.93
C THR A 541 -7.09 -47.12 8.74
N PHE A 542 -6.25 -46.35 8.07
CA PHE A 542 -5.25 -45.47 8.65
C PHE A 542 -5.70 -44.02 8.64
N GLY A 543 -5.26 -43.23 9.61
CA GLY A 543 -5.30 -41.78 9.59
C GLY A 543 -3.89 -41.20 9.56
N PHE A 544 -3.77 -39.92 9.21
CA PHE A 544 -2.53 -39.16 9.37
C PHE A 544 -2.83 -37.70 9.72
N LEU A 545 -1.85 -37.03 10.33
CA LEU A 545 -1.96 -35.61 10.70
C LEU A 545 -1.58 -34.71 9.51
N PRO A 546 -1.95 -33.41 9.52
CA PRO A 546 -1.67 -32.47 8.42
C PRO A 546 -0.21 -32.44 7.99
N GLU A 547 0.75 -32.64 8.90
CA GLU A 547 2.18 -32.68 8.58
C GLU A 547 2.51 -33.76 7.53
N SER A 548 1.75 -34.87 7.50
CA SER A 548 1.90 -35.97 6.54
C SER A 548 0.93 -35.88 5.36
N ALA A 549 0.32 -34.72 5.10
CA ALA A 549 -0.59 -34.50 3.97
C ALA A 549 0.03 -34.73 2.59
N TYR A 550 1.36 -34.84 2.51
CA TYR A 550 2.07 -35.32 1.32
C TYR A 550 1.58 -36.70 0.82
N LEU A 551 0.99 -37.51 1.70
CA LEU A 551 0.39 -38.81 1.35
C LEU A 551 -0.88 -38.68 0.48
N ASN A 552 -1.50 -37.50 0.43
CA ASN A 552 -2.67 -37.25 -0.43
C ASN A 552 -2.33 -37.45 -1.91
N ASP A 553 -3.29 -38.01 -2.65
CA ASP A 553 -3.20 -38.30 -4.08
C ASP A 553 -2.06 -39.26 -4.49
N LYS A 554 -1.38 -39.88 -3.53
CA LYS A 554 -0.33 -40.87 -3.78
C LYS A 554 -0.91 -42.27 -3.87
N ASN A 555 -0.30 -43.09 -4.74
CA ASN A 555 -0.52 -44.53 -4.75
C ASN A 555 0.29 -45.16 -3.62
N LEU A 556 -0.42 -45.74 -2.64
CA LEU A 556 0.15 -46.30 -1.43
C LEU A 556 -0.07 -47.81 -1.40
N TYR A 557 0.87 -48.53 -0.81
CA TYR A 557 0.75 -49.97 -0.56
C TYR A 557 1.11 -50.30 0.89
N LEU A 558 0.31 -51.13 1.53
CA LEU A 558 0.62 -51.70 2.83
C LEU A 558 1.26 -53.06 2.62
N TYR A 559 2.49 -53.21 3.13
CA TYR A 559 3.19 -54.48 3.15
C TYR A 559 2.99 -55.16 4.50
N TYR A 560 2.85 -56.47 4.47
CA TYR A 560 2.62 -57.31 5.64
C TYR A 560 3.30 -58.68 5.44
N TYR A 561 3.55 -59.40 6.52
CA TYR A 561 4.18 -60.72 6.47
C TYR A 561 3.52 -61.70 7.43
N LYS A 562 3.66 -62.98 7.14
CA LYS A 562 3.22 -64.06 8.01
C LYS A 562 4.20 -64.17 9.18
N LYS A 563 3.72 -64.17 10.44
CA LYS A 563 4.56 -64.02 11.64
C LYS A 563 5.60 -65.15 11.81
N ASP A 564 5.29 -66.34 11.33
CA ASP A 564 6.17 -67.53 11.28
C ASP A 564 7.11 -67.55 10.05
N ASN A 565 6.89 -66.67 9.06
CA ASN A 565 7.73 -66.51 7.87
C ASN A 565 7.93 -65.02 7.50
N PRO A 566 8.69 -64.27 8.32
CA PRO A 566 8.88 -62.83 8.13
C PRO A 566 9.66 -62.44 6.86
N ALA A 567 10.32 -63.40 6.21
CA ALA A 567 11.08 -63.16 4.98
C ALA A 567 10.18 -62.93 3.75
N LYS A 568 8.94 -63.43 3.77
CA LYS A 568 7.99 -63.29 2.66
C LYS A 568 7.04 -62.12 2.92
N LEU A 569 7.23 -61.04 2.15
CA LEU A 569 6.34 -59.89 2.16
C LEU A 569 5.21 -60.05 1.16
N TYR A 570 4.01 -59.73 1.62
CA TYR A 570 2.78 -59.60 0.86
C TYR A 570 2.44 -58.12 0.73
N LYS A 571 1.61 -57.79 -0.26
CA LYS A 571 1.32 -56.40 -0.64
C LYS A 571 -0.18 -56.24 -0.84
N SER A 572 -0.75 -55.18 -0.27
CA SER A 572 -2.16 -54.81 -0.45
C SER A 572 -2.47 -54.42 -1.90
N LYS A 573 -3.76 -54.27 -2.21
CA LYS A 573 -4.21 -53.45 -3.35
C LYS A 573 -3.70 -52.01 -3.20
N VAL A 574 -3.64 -51.30 -4.33
CA VAL A 574 -3.30 -49.87 -4.33
C VAL A 574 -4.36 -49.10 -3.55
N ALA A 575 -3.91 -48.27 -2.62
CA ALA A 575 -4.75 -47.37 -1.86
C ALA A 575 -4.39 -45.92 -2.20
N LYS A 576 -5.35 -45.03 -2.01
CA LYS A 576 -5.16 -43.58 -2.04
C LYS A 576 -5.69 -42.98 -0.75
N ALA A 577 -5.07 -41.89 -0.32
CA ALA A 577 -5.57 -41.13 0.81
C ALA A 577 -6.76 -40.24 0.38
N GLU A 578 -7.84 -40.25 1.16
CA GLU A 578 -8.99 -39.36 1.02
C GLU A 578 -9.29 -38.71 2.38
N GLY A 579 -9.30 -37.38 2.45
CA GLY A 579 -9.71 -36.68 3.68
C GLY A 579 -8.86 -36.98 4.93
N SER A 580 -7.55 -37.20 4.79
CA SER A 580 -6.62 -37.64 5.85
C SER A 580 -6.78 -39.09 6.32
N GLU A 581 -7.45 -39.92 5.54
CA GLU A 581 -7.60 -41.36 5.77
C GLU A 581 -7.04 -42.18 4.60
N ILE A 582 -6.53 -43.38 4.88
CA ILE A 582 -6.10 -44.34 3.85
C ILE A 582 -6.75 -45.69 4.17
N LYS A 583 -7.42 -46.29 3.19
CA LYS A 583 -7.99 -47.64 3.32
C LYS A 583 -7.20 -48.63 2.48
N PHE A 584 -6.64 -49.64 3.12
CA PHE A 584 -5.90 -50.71 2.47
C PHE A 584 -6.70 -52.02 2.47
N ASP A 585 -6.83 -52.62 1.30
CA ASP A 585 -7.43 -53.95 1.11
C ASP A 585 -6.33 -54.99 0.90
N LEU A 586 -6.27 -55.97 1.81
CA LEU A 586 -5.31 -57.08 1.79
C LEU A 586 -6.06 -58.33 1.35
N GLU A 587 -5.53 -59.09 0.39
CA GLU A 587 -6.21 -60.26 -0.19
C GLU A 587 -5.34 -61.52 -0.20
N ASP A 588 -4.01 -61.34 -0.26
CA ASP A 588 -3.07 -62.46 -0.28
C ASP A 588 -2.68 -62.88 1.13
N PHE A 589 -3.34 -63.90 1.65
CA PHE A 589 -3.04 -64.50 2.96
C PHE A 589 -3.40 -65.98 3.00
N GLU A 590 -2.87 -66.69 3.98
CA GLU A 590 -3.23 -68.07 4.32
C GLU A 590 -4.18 -68.08 5.52
N VAL A 591 -5.14 -69.00 5.52
CA VAL A 591 -6.01 -69.21 6.69
C VAL A 591 -5.22 -69.80 7.86
N SER A 592 -5.77 -69.67 9.06
CA SER A 592 -5.18 -70.14 10.32
C SER A 592 -3.78 -69.61 10.59
N SER A 593 -3.48 -68.40 10.10
CA SER A 593 -2.17 -67.76 10.18
C SER A 593 -2.28 -66.34 10.71
N VAL A 594 -1.30 -65.94 11.54
CA VAL A 594 -1.20 -64.55 12.04
C VAL A 594 -0.28 -63.77 11.12
N TYR A 595 -0.76 -62.62 10.67
CA TYR A 595 -0.01 -61.68 9.85
C TYR A 595 0.30 -60.41 10.66
N LYS A 596 1.41 -59.77 10.32
CA LYS A 596 1.87 -58.52 10.94
C LYS A 596 2.19 -57.49 9.87
N LEU A 597 1.83 -56.24 10.13
CA LEU A 597 2.14 -55.12 9.24
C LEU A 597 3.65 -54.83 9.24
N ALA A 598 4.19 -54.50 8.07
CA ALA A 598 5.62 -54.26 7.86
C ALA A 598 5.93 -52.79 7.63
N LYS A 599 5.37 -52.22 6.54
CA LYS A 599 5.62 -50.84 6.12
C LYS A 599 4.53 -50.36 5.18
N ILE A 600 4.37 -49.03 5.09
CA ILE A 600 3.66 -48.38 3.99
C ILE A 600 4.69 -47.89 2.99
N GLU A 601 4.43 -48.13 1.71
CA GLU A 601 5.28 -47.70 0.59
C GLU A 601 4.52 -46.75 -0.32
N ILE A 602 5.19 -45.69 -0.74
CA ILE A 602 4.69 -44.77 -1.77
C ILE A 602 5.23 -45.25 -3.13
N ALA A 603 4.34 -45.56 -4.07
CA ALA A 603 4.71 -46.19 -5.35
C ALA A 603 5.79 -45.41 -6.12
N GLU A 604 5.69 -44.08 -6.14
CA GLU A 604 6.64 -43.19 -6.83
C GLU A 604 7.93 -42.92 -6.03
N LYS A 605 7.94 -43.21 -4.72
CA LYS A 605 9.09 -43.00 -3.82
C LYS A 605 9.22 -44.16 -2.81
N PRO A 606 9.60 -45.37 -3.26
CA PRO A 606 9.55 -46.57 -2.42
C PRO A 606 10.54 -46.58 -1.25
N ASN A 607 11.60 -45.77 -1.33
CA ASN A 607 12.62 -45.65 -0.30
C ASN A 607 12.25 -44.65 0.82
N LEU A 608 11.15 -43.89 0.65
CA LEU A 608 10.72 -42.94 1.66
C LEU A 608 9.96 -43.68 2.78
N ALA A 609 10.46 -43.61 4.00
CA ALA A 609 9.86 -44.28 5.14
C ALA A 609 8.54 -43.60 5.56
N VAL A 610 7.49 -44.40 5.73
CA VAL A 610 6.22 -43.99 6.33
C VAL A 610 6.03 -44.79 7.62
N GLY A 611 6.11 -44.11 8.76
CA GLY A 611 5.97 -44.71 10.08
C GLY A 611 4.52 -45.10 10.37
N ILE A 612 4.30 -46.31 10.89
CA ILE A 612 2.99 -46.79 11.33
C ILE A 612 2.93 -46.68 12.86
N GLN A 613 1.97 -45.90 13.37
CA GLN A 613 1.72 -45.75 14.80
C GLN A 613 0.42 -46.43 15.19
N PHE A 614 0.40 -47.05 16.37
CA PHE A 614 -0.81 -47.66 16.92
C PHE A 614 -0.67 -47.78 18.44
N ASP A 615 -1.81 -47.93 19.11
CA ASP A 615 -1.87 -48.05 20.55
C ASP A 615 -1.54 -49.49 20.98
N LEU A 616 -0.36 -49.68 21.60
CA LEU A 616 0.09 -50.99 22.10
C LEU A 616 -0.78 -51.54 23.24
N GLY A 617 -1.57 -50.69 23.91
CA GLY A 617 -2.49 -51.08 24.97
C GLY A 617 -3.86 -51.55 24.46
N LYS A 618 -4.14 -51.41 23.16
CA LYS A 618 -5.40 -51.85 22.54
C LYS A 618 -5.22 -53.16 21.80
N SER A 619 -6.25 -54.01 21.88
CA SER A 619 -6.30 -55.29 21.17
C SER A 619 -7.59 -55.36 20.36
N SER A 620 -7.54 -56.03 19.21
CA SER A 620 -8.72 -56.33 18.40
C SER A 620 -9.68 -57.27 19.13
N ALA A 621 -10.87 -57.50 18.57
CA ALA A 621 -11.82 -58.52 19.00
C ALA A 621 -11.16 -59.91 19.08
N GLN A 622 -10.18 -60.16 18.22
CA GLN A 622 -9.37 -61.39 18.21
C GLN A 622 -8.25 -61.41 19.28
N LYS A 623 -8.20 -60.41 20.18
CA LYS A 623 -7.15 -60.23 21.19
C LYS A 623 -5.73 -60.12 20.62
N LEU A 624 -5.60 -59.55 19.42
CA LEU A 624 -4.33 -59.28 18.76
C LEU A 624 -3.98 -57.79 18.81
N PRO A 625 -2.70 -57.40 18.80
CA PRO A 625 -2.29 -56.01 18.54
C PRO A 625 -2.90 -55.49 17.24
N TYR A 626 -3.17 -54.19 17.14
CA TYR A 626 -3.81 -53.63 15.93
C TYR A 626 -2.96 -53.76 14.67
N ASP A 627 -1.63 -53.87 14.79
CA ASP A 627 -0.75 -54.15 13.65
C ASP A 627 -0.67 -55.65 13.29
N GLU A 628 -1.49 -56.48 13.91
CA GLU A 628 -1.62 -57.91 13.63
C GLU A 628 -3.06 -58.27 13.28
N PHE A 629 -3.22 -59.25 12.40
CA PHE A 629 -4.53 -59.81 12.08
C PHE A 629 -4.44 -61.33 11.91
N PHE A 630 -5.55 -62.01 12.20
CA PHE A 630 -5.68 -63.45 12.04
C PHE A 630 -6.94 -63.77 11.26
N ILE A 631 -6.81 -64.72 10.33
CA ILE A 631 -7.92 -65.13 9.47
C ILE A 631 -8.14 -66.60 9.71
N LYS A 632 -9.20 -66.93 10.45
CA LYS A 632 -9.54 -68.33 10.75
C LYS A 632 -10.21 -69.02 9.56
N TYR A 633 -11.12 -68.30 8.91
CA TYR A 633 -11.92 -68.79 7.80
C TYR A 633 -11.97 -67.75 6.68
N ARG A 634 -12.06 -68.22 5.42
CA ARG A 634 -12.32 -67.36 4.25
C ARG A 634 -13.21 -68.05 3.24
N VAL A 635 -13.99 -67.29 2.48
CA VAL A 635 -14.68 -67.81 1.28
C VAL A 635 -13.66 -67.89 0.16
N SER A 636 -13.34 -69.12 -0.27
CA SER A 636 -12.39 -69.34 -1.36
C SER A 636 -13.05 -69.42 -2.73
N GLU A 637 -14.30 -69.89 -2.81
CA GLU A 637 -15.00 -70.07 -4.09
C GLU A 637 -16.52 -70.13 -3.94
N ILE A 638 -17.25 -69.63 -4.93
CA ILE A 638 -18.71 -69.82 -5.08
C ILE A 638 -18.96 -70.39 -6.47
N LYS A 639 -19.57 -71.57 -6.56
CA LYS A 639 -19.92 -72.25 -7.83
C LYS A 639 -21.41 -72.44 -7.93
N PHE A 640 -21.91 -72.37 -9.17
CA PHE A 640 -23.30 -72.60 -9.51
C PHE A 640 -23.43 -73.86 -10.36
N ASP A 641 -24.37 -74.72 -10.02
CA ASP A 641 -24.68 -75.94 -10.76
C ASP A 641 -26.19 -76.19 -10.83
N GLN A 642 -26.61 -77.13 -11.69
CA GLN A 642 -28.02 -77.53 -11.85
C GLN A 642 -28.99 -76.35 -12.03
N ILE A 643 -28.58 -75.33 -12.79
CA ILE A 643 -29.39 -74.15 -13.05
C ILE A 643 -30.56 -74.52 -13.98
N THR A 644 -31.79 -74.33 -13.50
CA THR A 644 -33.04 -74.55 -14.25
C THR A 644 -33.77 -73.23 -14.46
N GLU A 645 -35.02 -73.28 -14.92
CA GLU A 645 -35.87 -72.09 -15.04
C GLU A 645 -36.22 -71.44 -13.70
N THR A 646 -36.33 -72.22 -12.61
CA THR A 646 -36.84 -71.73 -11.32
C THR A 646 -35.98 -72.14 -10.13
N SER A 647 -34.85 -72.79 -10.36
CA SER A 647 -33.94 -73.21 -9.30
C SER A 647 -32.49 -73.21 -9.75
N ALA A 648 -31.59 -73.19 -8.77
CA ALA A 648 -30.16 -73.41 -8.97
C ALA A 648 -29.58 -74.04 -7.71
N LYS A 649 -28.42 -74.69 -7.84
CA LYS A 649 -27.61 -75.08 -6.69
C LYS A 649 -26.37 -74.21 -6.60
N VAL A 650 -26.01 -73.87 -5.36
CA VAL A 650 -24.82 -73.07 -5.05
C VAL A 650 -23.93 -73.85 -4.11
N ALA A 651 -22.68 -74.05 -4.50
CA ALA A 651 -21.64 -74.56 -3.64
C ALA A 651 -20.74 -73.40 -3.18
N VAL A 652 -20.79 -73.06 -1.88
CA VAL A 652 -19.88 -72.08 -1.26
C VAL A 652 -18.75 -72.81 -0.53
N SER A 653 -17.53 -72.63 -1.00
CA SER A 653 -16.32 -73.19 -0.40
C SER A 653 -15.73 -72.22 0.62
N LEU A 654 -15.57 -72.69 1.85
CA LEU A 654 -14.87 -72.04 2.94
C LEU A 654 -13.57 -72.78 3.21
N GLU A 655 -12.45 -72.06 3.26
CA GLU A 655 -11.16 -72.58 3.73
C GLU A 655 -10.94 -72.18 5.19
N GLY A 656 -10.36 -73.07 5.98
CA GLY A 656 -9.99 -72.81 7.37
C GLY A 656 -9.88 -74.09 8.20
N ASP A 657 -9.45 -73.96 9.45
CA ASP A 657 -9.26 -75.11 10.35
C ASP A 657 -10.58 -75.52 11.00
N PHE A 658 -11.35 -76.34 10.28
CA PHE A 658 -12.62 -76.86 10.77
C PHE A 658 -12.43 -78.02 11.74
N LYS A 659 -11.42 -78.88 11.57
CA LYS A 659 -11.18 -80.08 12.40
C LYS A 659 -10.75 -79.77 13.83
N ASN A 660 -9.86 -78.80 14.05
CA ASN A 660 -9.43 -78.43 15.41
C ASN A 660 -10.41 -77.50 16.12
N SER A 661 -11.37 -76.94 15.38
CA SER A 661 -12.45 -76.11 15.92
C SER A 661 -13.61 -76.94 16.49
N VAL A 662 -13.68 -78.23 16.16
CA VAL A 662 -14.67 -79.18 16.72
C VAL A 662 -14.24 -79.60 18.14
N GLY A 663 -15.07 -79.28 19.14
CA GLY A 663 -15.00 -79.89 20.48
C GLY A 663 -13.97 -79.35 21.49
N LYS A 664 -13.20 -78.29 21.22
CA LYS A 664 -12.21 -77.74 22.18
C LYS A 664 -12.66 -76.55 23.01
N THR A 665 -13.75 -75.91 22.62
CA THR A 665 -14.37 -74.77 23.31
C THR A 665 -15.86 -75.06 23.32
N GLY A 666 -16.62 -74.75 24.38
CA GLY A 666 -18.07 -75.02 24.50
C GLY A 666 -18.98 -74.35 23.45
N ALA A 667 -18.47 -74.05 22.25
CA ALA A 667 -19.19 -73.68 21.06
C ALA A 667 -20.03 -74.88 20.55
N LYS A 668 -21.22 -74.57 20.03
CA LYS A 668 -22.09 -75.55 19.39
C LYS A 668 -21.36 -76.12 18.16
N ASN A 669 -21.24 -77.45 18.07
CA ASN A 669 -20.77 -78.13 16.87
C ASN A 669 -21.75 -77.94 15.69
N GLU A 670 -22.96 -77.48 15.98
CA GLU A 670 -24.01 -77.16 15.02
C GLU A 670 -24.14 -75.65 14.81
N PHE A 671 -24.27 -75.23 13.56
CA PHE A 671 -24.59 -73.86 13.19
C PHE A 671 -25.52 -73.80 11.98
N SER A 672 -26.18 -72.65 11.80
CA SER A 672 -27.01 -72.39 10.61
C SER A 672 -26.27 -71.45 9.67
N ALA A 673 -26.09 -71.86 8.42
CA ALA A 673 -25.53 -71.01 7.38
C ALA A 673 -26.66 -70.51 6.49
N LYS A 674 -26.79 -69.19 6.32
CA LYS A 674 -27.81 -68.56 5.49
C LYS A 674 -27.15 -67.82 4.33
N LEU A 675 -27.40 -68.26 3.11
CA LEU A 675 -26.99 -67.57 1.89
C LEU A 675 -28.05 -66.54 1.50
N VAL A 676 -27.66 -65.29 1.30
CA VAL A 676 -28.50 -64.21 0.81
C VAL A 676 -28.16 -63.92 -0.64
N PHE A 677 -29.18 -63.84 -1.50
CA PHE A 677 -29.02 -63.65 -2.94
C PHE A 677 -30.22 -62.88 -3.51
N GLY A 678 -30.10 -62.44 -4.76
CA GLY A 678 -31.18 -61.76 -5.47
C GLY A 678 -30.71 -61.16 -6.78
N GLN A 679 -31.56 -60.38 -7.45
CA GLN A 679 -31.17 -59.66 -8.66
C GLN A 679 -30.08 -58.62 -8.32
N PRO A 680 -29.18 -58.26 -9.25
CA PRO A 680 -28.16 -57.24 -9.00
C PRO A 680 -28.73 -55.97 -8.36
N GLY A 681 -28.24 -55.60 -7.17
CA GLY A 681 -28.72 -54.47 -6.38
C GLY A 681 -29.80 -54.79 -5.34
N PHE A 682 -30.31 -56.02 -5.31
CA PHE A 682 -31.36 -56.48 -4.38
C PHE A 682 -30.97 -57.81 -3.71
N GLY A 683 -30.88 -57.85 -2.39
CA GLY A 683 -30.64 -59.07 -1.60
C GLY A 683 -31.87 -59.49 -0.81
N ASN A 684 -32.92 -59.91 -1.51
CA ASN A 684 -34.24 -60.17 -0.92
C ASN A 684 -34.60 -61.66 -0.78
N LEU A 685 -33.80 -62.57 -1.34
CA LEU A 685 -33.99 -64.01 -1.23
C LEU A 685 -32.94 -64.63 -0.31
N SER A 686 -33.26 -65.75 0.32
CA SER A 686 -32.30 -66.48 1.14
C SER A 686 -32.56 -67.97 1.20
N SER A 687 -31.49 -68.75 1.38
CA SER A 687 -31.53 -70.20 1.58
C SER A 687 -30.67 -70.56 2.80
N THR A 688 -31.20 -71.40 3.69
CA THR A 688 -30.53 -71.73 4.96
C THR A 688 -30.35 -73.22 5.07
N ILE A 689 -29.15 -73.64 5.47
CA ILE A 689 -28.83 -75.04 5.76
C ILE A 689 -28.30 -75.18 7.19
N LYS A 690 -28.43 -76.38 7.75
CA LYS A 690 -27.86 -76.72 9.06
C LYS A 690 -26.60 -77.54 8.87
N VAL A 691 -25.54 -77.14 9.55
CA VAL A 691 -24.23 -77.80 9.49
C VAL A 691 -23.91 -78.35 10.88
N ASP A 692 -23.52 -79.61 10.94
CA ASP A 692 -22.98 -80.24 12.15
C ASP A 692 -21.53 -80.65 11.88
N LEU A 693 -20.61 -80.12 12.68
CA LEU A 693 -19.18 -80.40 12.58
C LEU A 693 -18.77 -81.64 13.40
N ALA A 694 -19.68 -82.28 14.14
CA ALA A 694 -19.34 -83.45 14.94
C ALA A 694 -18.82 -84.62 14.07
N PRO A 695 -17.81 -85.39 14.55
CA PRO A 695 -17.36 -86.57 13.84
C PRO A 695 -18.50 -87.59 13.74
N THR A 696 -18.92 -87.90 12.52
CA THR A 696 -19.91 -88.96 12.27
C THR A 696 -19.23 -90.31 12.55
N ASN A 697 -19.47 -90.87 13.73
CA ASN A 697 -19.10 -92.25 14.02
C ASN A 697 -19.97 -93.19 13.17
N GLN A 698 -19.50 -93.57 11.98
CA GLN A 698 -20.14 -94.63 11.19
C GLN A 698 -19.85 -95.99 11.83
N ALA A 699 -20.78 -96.45 12.67
CA ALA A 699 -20.94 -97.88 12.94
C ALA A 699 -21.92 -98.47 11.92
N SER A 700 -21.42 -99.42 11.14
CA SER A 700 -22.12 -100.43 10.31
C SER A 700 -23.66 -100.40 10.26
N GLY A 701 -24.22 -100.08 9.09
CA GLY A 701 -25.61 -100.39 8.74
C GLY A 701 -26.14 -99.56 7.56
N THR A 702 -26.16 -100.17 6.37
CA THR A 702 -26.82 -99.77 5.10
C THR A 702 -26.80 -98.27 4.69
N PRO A 703 -26.13 -97.88 3.58
CA PRO A 703 -26.13 -96.50 3.12
C PRO A 703 -27.50 -96.13 2.51
N GLY A 704 -28.34 -95.44 3.27
CA GLY A 704 -29.35 -94.56 2.68
C GLY A 704 -28.65 -93.34 2.07
N PRO A 705 -29.15 -92.76 0.96
CA PRO A 705 -28.54 -91.58 0.37
C PRO A 705 -28.87 -90.36 1.23
N GLU A 706 -28.11 -90.13 2.30
CA GLU A 706 -28.13 -88.85 3.00
C GLU A 706 -27.57 -87.79 2.04
N LYS A 707 -28.47 -86.96 1.49
CA LYS A 707 -28.09 -85.70 0.84
C LYS A 707 -27.45 -84.81 1.91
N LYS A 708 -26.15 -84.91 2.10
CA LYS A 708 -25.43 -83.98 2.96
C LYS A 708 -25.39 -82.63 2.27
N GLU A 709 -26.09 -81.65 2.85
CA GLU A 709 -26.09 -80.24 2.42
C GLU A 709 -24.71 -79.58 2.61
N TYR A 710 -23.72 -80.30 3.14
CA TYR A 710 -22.34 -79.83 3.26
C TYR A 710 -21.33 -80.97 3.11
N ILE A 711 -20.11 -80.65 2.69
CA ILE A 711 -18.95 -81.55 2.66
C ILE A 711 -17.88 -80.95 3.58
N LEU A 712 -17.50 -81.71 4.61
CA LEU A 712 -16.46 -81.32 5.56
C LEU A 712 -15.16 -82.09 5.28
N SER A 713 -14.05 -81.37 5.27
CA SER A 713 -12.69 -81.90 5.25
C SER A 713 -11.82 -81.12 6.23
N ASP A 714 -10.60 -81.61 6.51
CA ASP A 714 -9.72 -81.04 7.54
C ASP A 714 -9.55 -79.51 7.43
N ASN A 715 -9.35 -78.99 6.22
CA ASN A 715 -9.05 -77.58 5.95
C ASN A 715 -10.10 -76.85 5.09
N LYS A 716 -11.23 -77.51 4.78
CA LYS A 716 -12.23 -76.97 3.86
C LYS A 716 -13.64 -77.46 4.20
N LEU A 717 -14.60 -76.54 4.17
CA LEU A 717 -16.03 -76.80 4.29
C LEU A 717 -16.73 -76.32 3.03
N ILE A 718 -17.52 -77.17 2.38
CA ILE A 718 -18.32 -76.80 1.21
C ILE A 718 -19.78 -76.86 1.60
N LEU A 719 -20.48 -75.73 1.47
CA LEU A 719 -21.90 -75.58 1.78
C LEU A 719 -22.70 -75.64 0.48
N HIS A 720 -23.70 -76.53 0.40
CA HIS A 720 -24.57 -76.68 -0.76
C HIS A 720 -25.95 -76.10 -0.46
N PHE A 721 -26.29 -75.00 -1.11
CA PHE A 721 -27.59 -74.35 -1.02
C PHE A 721 -28.45 -74.73 -2.23
N ASN A 722 -29.69 -75.11 -1.97
CA ASN A 722 -30.71 -75.18 -3.01
C ASN A 722 -31.43 -73.82 -3.06
N LEU A 723 -31.38 -73.18 -4.22
CA LEU A 723 -32.12 -71.95 -4.49
C LEU A 723 -33.38 -72.32 -5.26
N GLU A 724 -34.54 -71.92 -4.75
CA GLU A 724 -35.85 -72.23 -5.32
C GLU A 724 -36.65 -70.95 -5.53
N ASN A 725 -37.76 -71.05 -6.28
CA ASN A 725 -38.65 -69.93 -6.59
C ASN A 725 -37.95 -68.77 -7.32
N LEU A 726 -37.01 -69.10 -8.21
CA LEU A 726 -36.36 -68.13 -9.09
C LEU A 726 -37.24 -67.81 -10.29
N ASP A 727 -37.08 -66.62 -10.84
CA ASP A 727 -37.76 -66.18 -12.06
C ASP A 727 -36.99 -66.69 -13.30
N PRO A 728 -37.65 -67.23 -14.33
CA PRO A 728 -36.99 -67.62 -15.57
C PRO A 728 -36.34 -66.42 -16.26
N LYS A 729 -35.23 -66.66 -16.97
CA LYS A 729 -34.47 -65.61 -17.69
C LYS A 729 -34.05 -64.43 -16.81
N THR A 730 -33.61 -64.71 -15.59
CA THR A 730 -33.23 -63.67 -14.63
C THR A 730 -31.81 -63.89 -14.14
N GLU A 731 -31.01 -62.81 -14.10
CA GLU A 731 -29.69 -62.82 -13.47
C GLU A 731 -29.83 -62.66 -11.95
N TYR A 732 -29.13 -63.51 -11.22
CA TYR A 732 -29.02 -63.48 -9.77
C TYR A 732 -27.56 -63.34 -9.35
N GLN A 733 -27.34 -62.74 -8.19
CA GLN A 733 -26.06 -62.53 -7.55
C GLN A 733 -26.12 -62.97 -6.09
N VAL A 734 -25.05 -63.60 -5.61
CA VAL A 734 -24.86 -63.83 -4.17
C VAL A 734 -24.45 -62.53 -3.51
N VAL A 735 -25.20 -62.13 -2.50
CA VAL A 735 -25.00 -60.87 -1.76
C VAL A 735 -24.24 -61.12 -0.47
N ASP A 736 -24.64 -62.15 0.27
CA ASP A 736 -24.08 -62.42 1.60
C ASP A 736 -24.12 -63.90 2.01
N LEU A 737 -23.30 -64.28 2.99
CA LEU A 737 -23.33 -65.57 3.69
C LEU A 737 -23.28 -65.31 5.19
N GLU A 738 -24.40 -65.45 5.87
CA GLU A 738 -24.51 -65.23 7.30
C GLU A 738 -24.27 -66.55 8.05
N ILE A 739 -23.28 -66.58 8.95
CA ILE A 739 -23.06 -67.68 9.91
C ILE A 739 -22.94 -67.08 11.32
N PRO A 740 -24.06 -66.77 12.00
CA PRO A 740 -24.07 -66.02 13.25
C PRO A 740 -23.23 -66.65 14.35
N GLU A 741 -23.21 -67.98 14.44
CA GLU A 741 -22.45 -68.73 15.45
C GLU A 741 -20.93 -68.65 15.26
N LEU A 742 -20.46 -68.23 14.08
CA LEU A 742 -19.05 -68.04 13.74
C LEU A 742 -18.68 -66.57 13.51
N ALA A 743 -19.56 -65.61 13.86
CA ALA A 743 -19.39 -64.19 13.54
C ALA A 743 -18.08 -63.55 14.08
N GLU A 744 -17.48 -64.10 15.13
CA GLU A 744 -16.17 -63.67 15.67
C GLU A 744 -14.99 -64.00 14.73
N PHE A 745 -15.16 -65.01 13.87
CA PHE A 745 -14.11 -65.57 13.02
C PHE A 745 -14.45 -65.57 11.53
N PHE A 746 -15.70 -65.21 11.20
CA PHE A 746 -16.24 -65.20 9.85
C PHE A 746 -17.16 -63.99 9.71
N SER A 747 -16.76 -63.05 8.85
CA SER A 747 -17.62 -61.93 8.46
C SER A 747 -18.27 -62.24 7.12
N SER A 748 -19.57 -62.01 7.06
CA SER A 748 -20.39 -62.16 5.86
C SER A 748 -20.06 -61.07 4.81
N SER A 749 -19.69 -59.88 5.32
CA SER A 749 -19.33 -58.72 4.52
C SER A 749 -18.13 -58.99 3.59
N GLY A 750 -18.22 -58.50 2.34
CA GLY A 750 -17.21 -58.68 1.29
C GLY A 750 -17.54 -59.76 0.26
N ILE A 751 -18.58 -60.58 0.46
CA ILE A 751 -18.98 -61.61 -0.50
C ILE A 751 -19.48 -61.05 -1.82
N LEU A 752 -20.23 -59.95 -1.80
CA LEU A 752 -20.69 -59.28 -3.02
C LEU A 752 -19.51 -58.91 -3.97
N GLU A 753 -18.34 -58.61 -3.41
CA GLU A 753 -17.13 -58.25 -4.16
C GLU A 753 -16.54 -59.43 -4.96
N GLN A 754 -16.90 -60.67 -4.61
CA GLN A 754 -16.55 -61.87 -5.40
C GLN A 754 -17.30 -61.94 -6.75
N ASN A 755 -18.30 -61.07 -6.96
CA ASN A 755 -19.08 -60.97 -8.20
C ASN A 755 -19.66 -62.32 -8.67
N ALA A 756 -20.09 -63.16 -7.72
CA ALA A 756 -20.63 -64.48 -8.00
C ALA A 756 -22.07 -64.37 -8.52
N LYS A 757 -22.23 -64.56 -9.84
CA LYS A 757 -23.50 -64.39 -10.57
C LYS A 757 -23.86 -65.63 -11.40
N PHE A 758 -25.15 -65.82 -11.62
CA PHE A 758 -25.69 -66.83 -12.53
C PHE A 758 -27.00 -66.35 -13.17
N SER A 759 -27.43 -66.97 -14.27
CA SER A 759 -28.71 -66.66 -14.92
C SER A 759 -29.55 -67.91 -15.05
N THR A 760 -30.83 -67.85 -14.68
CA THR A 760 -31.77 -68.96 -14.84
C THR A 760 -32.02 -69.28 -16.31
N SER A 761 -32.28 -70.54 -16.61
CA SER A 761 -32.67 -70.97 -17.96
C SER A 761 -34.11 -70.53 -18.27
N TYR A 762 -34.57 -70.67 -19.52
CA TYR A 762 -35.92 -70.24 -19.90
C TYR A 762 -36.45 -70.92 -21.18
N LYS A 763 -36.30 -72.24 -21.31
CA LYS A 763 -36.83 -72.97 -22.48
C LYS A 763 -38.32 -73.30 -22.36
N LYS A 764 -38.85 -73.39 -21.15
CA LYS A 764 -40.25 -73.75 -20.90
C LYS A 764 -41.20 -72.55 -21.05
N ILE A 765 -42.34 -72.79 -21.70
CA ILE A 765 -43.45 -71.85 -21.90
C ILE A 765 -44.71 -72.48 -21.33
N LYS A 766 -45.29 -71.86 -20.31
CA LYS A 766 -46.56 -72.25 -19.71
C LYS A 766 -47.70 -71.48 -20.37
N ILE A 767 -48.63 -72.20 -20.96
CA ILE A 767 -49.81 -71.66 -21.62
C ILE A 767 -51.01 -71.94 -20.71
N PHE A 768 -51.68 -70.89 -20.23
CA PHE A 768 -52.85 -71.04 -19.35
C PHE A 768 -54.18 -70.90 -20.08
N GLY A 769 -54.16 -70.45 -21.34
CA GLY A 769 -55.37 -70.42 -22.16
C GLY A 769 -55.15 -69.89 -23.58
N SER A 770 -56.19 -70.03 -24.39
CA SER A 770 -56.30 -69.42 -25.71
C SER A 770 -57.74 -68.97 -25.94
N ASN A 771 -57.93 -67.83 -26.61
CA ASN A 771 -59.25 -67.37 -27.07
C ASN A 771 -59.26 -67.21 -28.59
N PHE A 772 -60.40 -67.49 -29.22
CA PHE A 772 -60.60 -67.34 -30.66
C PHE A 772 -61.80 -66.42 -30.91
N ASP A 773 -61.54 -65.28 -31.54
CA ASP A 773 -62.54 -64.25 -31.86
C ASP A 773 -62.67 -64.07 -33.39
N ASN A 774 -63.72 -63.40 -33.85
CA ASN A 774 -63.94 -63.05 -35.27
C ASN A 774 -63.79 -64.25 -36.24
N ILE A 775 -64.40 -65.37 -35.88
CA ILE A 775 -64.35 -66.62 -36.65
C ILE A 775 -65.25 -66.52 -37.90
N SER A 776 -64.69 -66.86 -39.07
CA SER A 776 -65.39 -67.03 -40.34
C SER A 776 -65.12 -68.43 -40.92
N GLU A 777 -65.67 -68.74 -42.09
CA GLU A 777 -65.39 -70.01 -42.77
C GLU A 777 -63.89 -70.22 -43.09
N THR A 778 -63.11 -69.15 -43.24
CA THR A 778 -61.70 -69.22 -43.69
C THR A 778 -60.71 -68.42 -42.84
N SER A 779 -61.15 -67.79 -41.75
CA SER A 779 -60.30 -66.94 -40.89
C SER A 779 -60.73 -66.95 -39.44
N ALA A 780 -59.81 -66.65 -38.52
CA ALA A 780 -60.09 -66.41 -37.11
C ALA A 780 -59.00 -65.50 -36.51
N ILE A 781 -59.26 -64.88 -35.36
CA ILE A 781 -58.22 -64.20 -34.57
C ILE A 781 -57.94 -65.06 -33.34
N ALA A 782 -56.72 -65.58 -33.23
CA ALA A 782 -56.29 -66.36 -32.08
C ALA A 782 -55.48 -65.49 -31.11
N THR A 783 -55.81 -65.55 -29.82
CA THR A 783 -55.01 -64.98 -28.73
C THR A 783 -54.52 -66.10 -27.85
N ILE A 784 -53.20 -66.25 -27.70
CA ILE A 784 -52.58 -67.24 -26.82
C ILE A 784 -52.08 -66.53 -25.58
N TYR A 785 -52.45 -67.03 -24.40
CA TYR A 785 -52.10 -66.45 -23.10
C TYR A 785 -51.02 -67.29 -22.42
N PHE A 786 -49.89 -66.66 -22.12
CA PHE A 786 -48.77 -67.22 -21.39
C PHE A 786 -48.86 -66.89 -19.91
N ASP A 787 -48.40 -67.78 -19.03
CA ASP A 787 -48.40 -67.55 -17.59
C ASP A 787 -47.63 -66.25 -17.25
N PRO A 788 -48.28 -65.23 -16.66
CA PRO A 788 -47.63 -63.95 -16.40
C PRO A 788 -46.59 -64.03 -15.29
N THR A 789 -46.64 -65.04 -14.42
CA THR A 789 -45.66 -65.25 -13.34
C THR A 789 -44.42 -65.99 -13.84
N PHE A 790 -44.57 -66.95 -14.75
CA PHE A 790 -43.46 -67.76 -15.26
C PHE A 790 -42.86 -67.24 -16.58
N ASN A 791 -43.68 -66.62 -17.44
CA ASN A 791 -43.31 -66.21 -18.79
C ASN A 791 -43.34 -64.70 -19.03
N SER A 792 -43.27 -63.89 -17.95
CA SER A 792 -43.11 -62.43 -18.00
C SER A 792 -42.02 -61.98 -18.99
N TYR A 793 -40.94 -62.76 -19.09
CA TYR A 793 -39.80 -62.51 -19.96
C TYR A 793 -40.11 -62.53 -21.47
N LEU A 794 -41.25 -63.09 -21.89
CA LEU A 794 -41.63 -63.13 -23.32
C LEU A 794 -42.11 -61.77 -23.84
N ASN A 795 -42.53 -60.86 -22.97
CA ASN A 795 -43.04 -59.56 -23.37
C ASN A 795 -42.00 -58.81 -24.22
N ASN A 796 -42.48 -58.15 -25.28
CA ASN A 796 -41.70 -57.43 -26.29
C ASN A 796 -40.91 -58.29 -27.29
N TYR A 797 -40.80 -59.60 -27.09
CA TYR A 797 -40.29 -60.49 -28.14
C TYR A 797 -41.32 -60.69 -29.24
N LYS A 798 -40.84 -60.89 -30.47
CA LYS A 798 -41.67 -61.01 -31.66
C LYS A 798 -41.63 -62.44 -32.18
N PHE A 799 -42.79 -63.01 -32.49
CA PHE A 799 -42.91 -64.38 -32.96
C PHE A 799 -43.86 -64.52 -34.13
N LYS A 800 -43.61 -65.53 -34.96
CA LYS A 800 -44.66 -66.17 -35.75
C LYS A 800 -45.30 -67.27 -34.89
N VAL A 801 -46.62 -67.39 -34.92
CA VAL A 801 -47.39 -68.38 -34.17
C VAL A 801 -47.67 -69.57 -35.08
N LYS A 802 -47.26 -70.76 -34.67
CA LYS A 802 -47.45 -72.01 -35.41
C LYS A 802 -48.74 -72.68 -34.96
N PHE A 803 -49.56 -73.11 -35.91
CA PHE A 803 -50.71 -73.98 -35.68
C PHE A 803 -50.56 -75.27 -36.50
N LYS A 804 -50.94 -76.41 -35.92
CA LYS A 804 -51.04 -77.69 -36.62
C LYS A 804 -52.51 -78.00 -36.94
N ASP A 805 -52.77 -78.55 -38.11
CA ASP A 805 -54.10 -79.08 -38.46
C ASP A 805 -54.27 -80.55 -38.04
N GLU A 806 -55.45 -81.13 -38.33
CA GLU A 806 -55.77 -82.55 -38.06
C GLU A 806 -54.82 -83.56 -38.71
N ASN A 807 -54.10 -83.17 -39.77
CA ASN A 807 -53.14 -84.00 -40.48
C ASN A 807 -51.69 -83.77 -39.99
N ASN A 808 -51.51 -83.03 -38.88
CA ASN A 808 -50.23 -82.57 -38.35
C ASN A 808 -49.44 -81.63 -39.28
N GLN A 809 -50.09 -80.99 -40.26
CA GLN A 809 -49.44 -79.96 -41.07
C GLN A 809 -49.32 -78.66 -40.29
N ILE A 810 -48.09 -78.13 -40.14
CA ILE A 810 -47.81 -76.90 -39.39
C ILE A 810 -47.83 -75.69 -40.33
N VAL A 811 -48.58 -74.65 -39.95
CA VAL A 811 -48.64 -73.35 -40.62
C VAL A 811 -48.24 -72.25 -39.63
N SER A 812 -47.29 -71.39 -40.02
CA SER A 812 -46.85 -70.22 -39.24
C SER A 812 -47.65 -68.97 -39.64
N TYR A 813 -48.10 -68.20 -38.64
CA TYR A 813 -48.82 -66.95 -38.82
C TYR A 813 -48.09 -65.78 -38.14
N PRO A 814 -48.00 -64.58 -38.74
CA PRO A 814 -48.64 -64.18 -39.99
C PRO A 814 -48.04 -64.89 -41.21
N ASN A 815 -48.90 -65.48 -42.04
CA ASN A 815 -48.52 -66.07 -43.31
C ASN A 815 -48.55 -64.96 -44.38
N GLN A 816 -47.52 -64.89 -45.23
CA GLN A 816 -47.53 -63.93 -46.32
C GLN A 816 -48.67 -64.28 -47.29
N VAL A 817 -49.69 -63.44 -47.34
CA VAL A 817 -50.75 -63.53 -48.34
C VAL A 817 -50.18 -62.94 -49.64
N GLY A 818 -49.62 -63.80 -50.49
CA GLY A 818 -49.19 -63.45 -51.85
C GLY A 818 -50.21 -63.94 -52.88
N PRO A 819 -50.58 -63.14 -53.91
CA PRO A 819 -51.52 -63.55 -54.93
C PRO A 819 -50.87 -64.53 -55.92
N ASN A 820 -51.59 -65.61 -56.22
CA ASN A 820 -51.43 -66.54 -57.35
C ASN A 820 -50.21 -67.48 -57.38
N ASN A 821 -50.53 -68.76 -57.22
CA ASN A 821 -49.81 -69.88 -57.81
C ASN A 821 -49.72 -69.74 -59.34
N THR A 822 -48.53 -69.46 -59.86
CA THR A 822 -48.13 -69.93 -61.20
C THR A 822 -46.73 -70.51 -61.12
N LYS A 823 -46.58 -71.70 -61.71
CA LYS A 823 -45.44 -72.61 -61.61
C LYS A 823 -44.15 -72.08 -62.25
N ALA A 824 -43.05 -72.63 -61.73
CA ALA A 824 -41.91 -73.21 -62.44
C ALA A 824 -40.60 -72.40 -62.58
N VAL A 825 -39.57 -72.98 -61.94
CA VAL A 825 -38.22 -73.30 -62.46
C VAL A 825 -37.09 -72.30 -62.18
N THR A 826 -36.29 -72.69 -61.17
CA THR A 826 -34.82 -72.86 -61.15
C THR A 826 -33.92 -71.70 -61.59
N ASP A 827 -33.08 -71.16 -60.70
CA ASP A 827 -31.61 -71.39 -60.77
C ASP A 827 -30.82 -70.89 -59.53
N LYS A 828 -29.62 -71.48 -59.37
CA LYS A 828 -28.64 -71.35 -58.26
C LYS A 828 -27.77 -70.08 -58.32
N ARG A 829 -27.26 -69.62 -57.16
CA ARG A 829 -25.85 -69.18 -56.82
C ARG A 829 -25.85 -68.46 -55.44
N GLU A 830 -25.18 -68.98 -54.41
CA GLU A 830 -23.79 -68.69 -53.94
C GLU A 830 -23.57 -67.22 -53.48
N LYS A 831 -23.40 -66.98 -52.16
CA LYS A 831 -22.17 -66.59 -51.39
C LYS A 831 -21.73 -65.13 -51.67
N GLU A 832 -21.48 -64.23 -50.71
CA GLU A 832 -20.46 -64.12 -49.62
C GLU A 832 -20.71 -62.77 -48.86
N GLU A 833 -20.53 -62.66 -47.52
CA GLU A 833 -19.45 -61.91 -46.80
C GLU A 833 -19.27 -60.41 -47.20
N GLU A 834 -18.99 -59.37 -46.40
CA GLU A 834 -18.57 -59.15 -45.01
C GLU A 834 -18.62 -57.61 -44.71
N LYS A 835 -18.85 -57.24 -43.42
CA LYS A 835 -18.23 -56.16 -42.58
C LYS A 835 -18.34 -54.63 -42.83
N GLU A 836 -18.61 -53.97 -41.68
CA GLU A 836 -17.99 -52.74 -41.11
C GLU A 836 -18.28 -51.36 -41.76
N ASP A 837 -18.42 -50.21 -41.07
CA ASP A 837 -18.49 -49.80 -39.65
C ASP A 837 -18.82 -48.26 -39.63
N LYS A 838 -19.23 -47.74 -38.46
CA LYS A 838 -19.12 -46.34 -37.97
C LYS A 838 -20.08 -45.18 -38.40
N LYS A 839 -20.81 -44.75 -37.36
CA LYS A 839 -20.85 -43.42 -36.67
C LYS A 839 -21.71 -42.23 -37.16
N GLU A 840 -22.64 -41.90 -36.24
CA GLU A 840 -22.91 -40.61 -35.59
C GLU A 840 -23.71 -39.48 -36.31
N LYS A 841 -24.85 -39.20 -35.65
CA LYS A 841 -25.43 -37.90 -35.25
C LYS A 841 -26.35 -37.09 -36.20
N ASP A 842 -27.49 -36.80 -35.56
CA ASP A 842 -28.30 -35.59 -35.58
C ASP A 842 -29.35 -35.32 -36.68
N SER A 843 -30.58 -35.28 -36.16
CA SER A 843 -31.59 -34.23 -36.36
C SER A 843 -32.47 -34.20 -37.60
N LYS A 844 -33.76 -34.12 -37.26
CA LYS A 844 -34.91 -33.53 -37.98
C LYS A 844 -35.53 -34.30 -39.13
N THR A 845 -36.66 -34.90 -38.76
CA THR A 845 -37.98 -34.65 -39.36
C THR A 845 -38.04 -34.57 -40.88
N VAL A 846 -38.34 -35.71 -41.51
CA VAL A 846 -39.10 -35.73 -42.76
C VAL A 846 -40.19 -36.78 -42.62
N GLN A 847 -41.43 -36.31 -42.72
CA GLN A 847 -42.60 -37.14 -42.97
C GLN A 847 -42.35 -38.01 -44.19
N THR A 848 -42.40 -39.32 -43.99
CA THR A 848 -42.61 -40.25 -45.10
C THR A 848 -43.80 -41.09 -44.73
N GLN A 849 -44.86 -40.95 -45.51
CA GLN A 849 -46.02 -41.81 -45.49
C GLN A 849 -45.55 -43.26 -45.71
N GLU A 850 -45.55 -44.08 -44.67
CA GLU A 850 -45.61 -45.52 -44.84
C GLU A 850 -47.08 -45.91 -44.95
N LYS A 851 -47.44 -46.28 -46.18
CA LYS A 851 -48.62 -47.08 -46.51
C LYS A 851 -48.74 -48.22 -45.50
N GLU A 852 -49.95 -48.40 -44.97
CA GLU A 852 -50.36 -49.59 -44.23
C GLU A 852 -49.89 -50.87 -44.93
N ASN A 853 -48.82 -51.50 -44.43
CA ASN A 853 -48.62 -52.91 -44.65
C ASN A 853 -49.45 -53.62 -43.58
N LYS A 854 -50.67 -54.04 -43.93
CA LYS A 854 -51.69 -54.55 -42.99
C LYS A 854 -51.37 -55.90 -42.33
N ASN A 855 -50.11 -56.35 -42.32
CA ASN A 855 -49.70 -57.45 -41.45
C ASN A 855 -48.18 -57.40 -41.18
N PRO A 856 -47.73 -57.20 -39.93
CA PRO A 856 -46.31 -57.32 -39.60
C PRO A 856 -45.85 -58.76 -39.78
N GLU A 857 -44.60 -58.99 -40.23
CA GLU A 857 -44.09 -60.35 -40.46
C GLU A 857 -43.98 -61.19 -39.16
N TYR A 858 -43.79 -60.53 -38.02
CA TYR A 858 -43.75 -61.14 -36.69
C TYR A 858 -44.61 -60.31 -35.72
N ILE A 859 -45.24 -60.98 -34.76
CA ILE A 859 -46.14 -60.35 -33.79
C ILE A 859 -45.47 -60.27 -32.43
N GLN A 860 -45.53 -59.08 -31.82
CA GLN A 860 -45.00 -58.84 -30.49
C GLN A 860 -45.90 -59.45 -29.41
N VAL A 861 -45.31 -60.10 -28.41
CA VAL A 861 -46.00 -60.47 -27.17
C VAL A 861 -46.23 -59.22 -26.34
N VAL A 862 -47.48 -58.97 -25.95
CA VAL A 862 -47.89 -57.83 -25.14
C VAL A 862 -48.75 -58.35 -23.99
N ASN A 863 -48.44 -57.94 -22.76
CA ASN A 863 -49.15 -58.38 -21.55
C ASN A 863 -49.30 -59.90 -21.45
N ASN A 864 -48.20 -60.61 -21.72
CA ASN A 864 -48.12 -62.07 -21.70
C ASN A 864 -49.09 -62.77 -22.65
N ALA A 865 -49.56 -62.07 -23.70
CA ALA A 865 -50.38 -62.63 -24.74
C ALA A 865 -49.83 -62.32 -26.13
N ILE A 866 -50.05 -63.24 -27.07
CA ILE A 866 -49.80 -63.01 -28.50
C ILE A 866 -51.11 -63.16 -29.26
N LYS A 867 -51.47 -62.12 -30.01
CA LYS A 867 -52.71 -62.04 -30.79
C LYS A 867 -52.40 -62.04 -32.28
N VAL A 868 -52.87 -63.06 -32.98
CA VAL A 868 -52.55 -63.33 -34.40
C VAL A 868 -53.81 -63.56 -35.24
N SER A 869 -53.83 -62.98 -36.44
CA SER A 869 -54.87 -63.23 -37.43
C SER A 869 -54.53 -64.49 -38.25
N LEU A 870 -55.40 -65.49 -38.18
CA LEU A 870 -55.34 -66.73 -38.95
C LEU A 870 -56.14 -66.54 -40.25
N SER A 871 -55.55 -66.92 -41.39
CA SER A 871 -56.16 -66.81 -42.72
C SER A 871 -55.91 -68.06 -43.56
N ASN A 872 -56.78 -68.33 -44.55
CA ASN A 872 -56.76 -69.56 -45.36
C ASN A 872 -57.01 -70.84 -44.54
N LEU A 873 -57.90 -70.76 -43.55
CA LEU A 873 -58.38 -71.92 -42.82
C LEU A 873 -59.33 -72.73 -43.71
N ASN A 874 -59.27 -74.06 -43.59
CA ASN A 874 -60.20 -74.96 -44.26
C ASN A 874 -61.46 -75.15 -43.41
N PRO A 875 -62.67 -74.94 -43.96
CA PRO A 875 -63.92 -75.14 -43.22
C PRO A 875 -64.01 -76.56 -42.63
N GLY A 876 -64.45 -76.64 -41.38
CA GLY A 876 -64.65 -77.91 -40.67
C GLY A 876 -63.39 -78.61 -40.18
N LYS A 877 -62.21 -77.96 -40.26
CA LYS A 877 -60.94 -78.49 -39.76
C LYS A 877 -60.56 -77.94 -38.39
N LYS A 878 -60.05 -78.80 -37.51
CA LYS A 878 -59.45 -78.41 -36.22
C LYS A 878 -58.02 -77.90 -36.41
N TYR A 879 -57.71 -76.78 -35.74
CA TYR A 879 -56.37 -76.22 -35.65
C TYR A 879 -55.94 -76.11 -34.19
N GLU A 880 -54.72 -76.54 -33.87
CA GLU A 880 -54.16 -76.51 -32.52
C GLU A 880 -52.87 -75.69 -32.52
N PHE A 881 -52.65 -74.87 -31.48
CA PHE A 881 -51.38 -74.18 -31.30
C PHE A 881 -50.24 -75.21 -31.22
N ALA A 882 -49.19 -75.02 -32.03
CA ALA A 882 -48.06 -75.92 -32.17
C ALA A 882 -46.73 -75.27 -31.72
N GLY A 883 -46.69 -73.95 -31.52
CA GLY A 883 -45.53 -73.27 -30.97
C GLY A 883 -45.33 -71.85 -31.47
N LEU A 884 -44.16 -71.31 -31.19
CA LEU A 884 -43.70 -69.99 -31.61
C LEU A 884 -42.42 -70.14 -32.43
N GLU A 885 -42.25 -69.25 -33.38
CA GLU A 885 -41.05 -69.10 -34.18
C GLU A 885 -40.48 -67.71 -33.96
N SER A 886 -39.29 -67.69 -33.36
CA SER A 886 -38.55 -66.49 -32.97
C SER A 886 -38.20 -65.62 -34.19
N ALA A 887 -38.36 -64.30 -34.09
CA ALA A 887 -37.87 -63.37 -35.10
C ALA A 887 -36.33 -63.42 -35.23
N PRO A 888 -35.76 -63.31 -36.46
CA PRO A 888 -34.31 -63.28 -36.63
C PRO A 888 -33.67 -62.14 -35.83
N GLY A 889 -32.48 -62.39 -35.27
CA GLY A 889 -31.72 -61.37 -34.55
C GLY A 889 -32.22 -61.04 -33.13
N GLN A 890 -33.26 -61.70 -32.63
CA GLN A 890 -33.60 -61.66 -31.20
C GLN A 890 -32.89 -62.78 -30.42
N ASP A 891 -33.22 -62.92 -29.14
CA ASP A 891 -32.56 -63.86 -28.25
C ASP A 891 -32.53 -65.30 -28.78
N SER A 892 -31.32 -65.84 -28.93
CA SER A 892 -31.05 -67.20 -29.42
C SER A 892 -31.71 -68.30 -28.58
N GLY A 893 -31.96 -68.06 -27.28
CA GLY A 893 -32.63 -69.00 -26.39
C GLY A 893 -34.11 -69.24 -26.72
N LEU A 894 -34.71 -68.44 -27.60
CA LEU A 894 -36.13 -68.51 -27.99
C LEU A 894 -36.41 -69.42 -29.20
N THR A 895 -35.41 -70.15 -29.69
CA THR A 895 -35.52 -70.97 -30.91
C THR A 895 -36.00 -72.41 -30.66
N GLU A 896 -35.84 -72.92 -29.44
CA GLU A 896 -36.20 -74.29 -29.03
C GLU A 896 -37.03 -74.27 -27.75
N LEU A 897 -38.26 -73.75 -27.85
CA LEU A 897 -39.16 -73.61 -26.73
C LEU A 897 -40.00 -74.87 -26.50
N ASN A 898 -40.16 -75.25 -25.24
CA ASN A 898 -41.00 -76.38 -24.81
C ASN A 898 -42.30 -75.85 -24.23
N TYR A 899 -43.45 -76.40 -24.64
CA TYR A 899 -44.76 -75.90 -24.23
C TYR A 899 -45.43 -76.83 -23.22
N GLU A 900 -45.88 -76.26 -22.11
CA GLU A 900 -46.71 -76.90 -21.09
C GLU A 900 -48.07 -76.21 -21.04
N TYR A 901 -49.14 -76.98 -21.24
CA TYR A 901 -50.50 -76.47 -21.13
C TYR A 901 -50.99 -76.71 -19.70
N LEU A 902 -51.36 -75.63 -19.03
CA LEU A 902 -51.98 -75.71 -17.72
C LEU A 902 -53.44 -76.16 -17.93
N ASN A 903 -53.77 -77.39 -17.53
CA ASN A 903 -55.13 -77.91 -17.62
C ASN A 903 -56.07 -77.07 -16.75
N ASN A 904 -56.93 -76.27 -17.38
CA ASN A 904 -58.16 -75.80 -16.73
C ASN A 904 -59.15 -76.97 -16.68
N LYS A 905 -58.93 -77.92 -15.77
CA LYS A 905 -60.05 -78.68 -15.22
C LYS A 905 -60.83 -77.73 -14.33
N LEU A 906 -61.91 -77.16 -14.87
CA LEU A 906 -63.08 -76.90 -14.04
C LEU A 906 -63.58 -78.28 -13.61
N GLU A 907 -63.21 -78.71 -12.40
CA GLU A 907 -63.88 -79.84 -11.77
C GLU A 907 -65.32 -79.41 -11.45
N GLU A 908 -66.27 -80.09 -12.08
CA GLU A 908 -67.64 -80.20 -11.59
C GLU A 908 -67.58 -80.82 -10.19
N ASP A 909 -67.67 -79.98 -9.16
CA ASP A 909 -68.19 -80.40 -7.86
C ASP A 909 -69.32 -79.44 -7.47
N SER A 910 -70.51 -79.79 -7.95
CA SER A 910 -71.78 -79.29 -7.47
C SER A 910 -72.06 -79.84 -6.06
N ASN A 911 -71.88 -79.03 -5.01
CA ASN A 911 -72.97 -78.66 -4.07
C ASN A 911 -72.49 -77.86 -2.84
N LYS A 912 -73.19 -76.72 -2.62
CA LYS A 912 -73.22 -75.81 -1.45
C LYS A 912 -71.95 -74.95 -1.30
N THR A 913 -71.98 -73.63 -1.54
CA THR A 913 -72.90 -72.61 -0.99
C THR A 913 -72.84 -71.33 -1.85
N GLN A 914 -73.97 -70.63 -1.98
CA GLN A 914 -74.10 -69.26 -2.54
C GLN A 914 -73.04 -68.31 -1.94
N GLY A 915 -72.44 -67.32 -2.61
CA GLY A 915 -72.65 -66.70 -3.90
C GLY A 915 -72.29 -65.21 -3.79
N GLU A 916 -71.04 -64.83 -4.07
CA GLU A 916 -70.63 -63.47 -4.48
C GLU A 916 -69.46 -63.59 -5.49
N PRO A 917 -69.47 -62.83 -6.61
CA PRO A 917 -68.44 -62.94 -7.64
C PRO A 917 -67.15 -62.19 -7.27
N LEU A 918 -66.01 -62.86 -7.44
CA LEU A 918 -64.68 -62.25 -7.40
C LEU A 918 -64.53 -61.26 -8.56
N ILE A 919 -64.42 -59.98 -8.21
CA ILE A 919 -64.17 -58.85 -9.10
C ILE A 919 -62.71 -58.89 -9.58
N PHE A 920 -62.50 -58.97 -10.90
CA PHE A 920 -61.24 -58.61 -11.55
C PHE A 920 -61.00 -57.10 -11.37
N ILE A 921 -60.00 -56.71 -10.58
CA ILE A 921 -59.57 -55.30 -10.50
C ILE A 921 -58.65 -55.01 -11.69
N GLN A 922 -59.16 -54.22 -12.63
CA GLN A 922 -58.38 -53.49 -13.64
C GLN A 922 -57.37 -52.57 -12.96
N SER A 923 -56.07 -52.81 -13.17
CA SER A 923 -55.03 -51.84 -12.85
C SER A 923 -54.99 -50.75 -13.92
N HIS A 924 -55.63 -49.61 -13.63
CA HIS A 924 -55.38 -48.33 -14.28
C HIS A 924 -55.18 -47.27 -13.19
N ARG A 925 -53.92 -46.86 -12.98
CA ARG A 925 -53.47 -45.50 -12.58
C ARG A 925 -51.97 -45.52 -12.32
N PHE A 926 -51.17 -45.20 -13.34
CA PHE A 926 -49.89 -44.52 -13.14
C PHE A 926 -50.09 -43.08 -13.58
N ASN A 927 -50.19 -42.17 -12.62
CA ASN A 927 -49.70 -40.80 -12.80
C ASN A 927 -49.60 -40.06 -11.46
N GLN A 928 -48.42 -39.46 -11.28
CA GLN A 928 -48.11 -38.32 -10.41
C GLN A 928 -48.11 -38.54 -8.89
N LEU A 929 -46.92 -38.77 -8.34
CA LEU A 929 -46.55 -38.24 -7.03
C LEU A 929 -45.29 -37.39 -7.18
N LYS A 930 -45.50 -36.07 -7.06
CA LYS A 930 -44.48 -35.05 -6.84
C LYS A 930 -43.79 -35.31 -5.51
N VAL A 931 -42.46 -35.34 -5.55
CA VAL A 931 -41.59 -35.26 -4.38
C VAL A 931 -41.78 -33.89 -3.72
N ASN A 932 -42.06 -33.88 -2.41
CA ASN A 932 -41.99 -32.67 -1.58
C ASN A 932 -40.90 -32.89 -0.51
N PRO A 933 -39.77 -32.17 -0.56
CA PRO A 933 -38.68 -32.35 0.38
C PRO A 933 -38.94 -31.47 1.61
N ASN A 934 -39.46 -32.04 2.68
CA ASN A 934 -39.23 -31.57 4.06
C ASN A 934 -40.01 -32.44 5.05
N LYS A 935 -39.24 -33.25 5.80
CA LYS A 935 -39.47 -33.81 7.15
C LYS A 935 -38.95 -35.25 7.17
N ILE A 936 -37.81 -35.45 7.83
CA ILE A 936 -37.61 -36.41 8.93
C ILE A 936 -36.21 -36.11 9.49
N VAL A 937 -36.21 -35.38 10.60
CA VAL A 937 -35.20 -35.44 11.65
C VAL A 937 -35.93 -36.05 12.83
N GLN A 938 -35.60 -37.29 13.21
CA GLN A 938 -35.51 -37.81 14.58
C GLN A 938 -35.45 -39.34 14.61
N LYS A 939 -34.37 -39.86 15.24
CA LYS A 939 -34.13 -41.21 15.78
C LYS A 939 -34.10 -42.33 14.72
N LEU A 940 -33.00 -43.05 14.48
CA LEU A 940 -31.87 -43.51 15.31
C LEU A 940 -30.55 -43.30 14.56
#